data_AF-A0A7U9SBY5-F1
#
_entry.id   AF-A0A7U9SBY5-F1
#
_cell.length_a   1.000
_cell.length_b   1.000
_cell.length_c   1.000
_cell.angle_alpha   90.00
_cell.angle_beta   90.00
_cell.angle_gamma   90.00
#
_symmetry.space_group_name_H-M   'P 1'
#
loop_
_entity.id
_entity.type
_entity.pdbx_description
1 polymer ?
#
loop_
_entity_poly.entity_id
_entity_poly.type
_entity_poly.pdbx_seq_one_letter_code
_entity_poly.pdbx_strand_id
1 'polypeptide(L)'
;MKKYTGKRITYIIMDIFMQLLCLFPWLTVGGNRYNAIWYLYRMSGDPVKVFAADKYGGDFASLGLLENDVKSWSMALYAELCFMVAAQAILLVHLLLNLTGKMYADLLPGIALMVSSITIFTSYMGDGGDTILTYVYPAIIFACYGFVTVGGKMAEAWNEAARQEKERKDARKQLKKEKAVRLKFDGKYSRDFYRMAWKNFKHNGKDYRLLLGAGAVSCGLLFVSSGMQELMSGMNTHGKFYNGRGVDAVLMNFFLVFTVLAVFLITYILTYYLKNRMKGFGLLMMLGIRQKAMKLLVAFELAASVILSLAGGLIVGNVLLFGFCKAADTLLAGRIVLGTLTLKTYGKTLAMTLLVFAFAFLFTFAVYKETNVMRMKSTDVAREKMPGKLRYPGLVIGIILALAALLTFSKIQAAEGSGVVLLFALGLYLILRNGWGIFLKQRRSHRRSYYQKLIPNHMLYHKFQRASRYVFLLTVIHICTFVLFSKDAIAIMIAPEPERELPYDYVCMANSEDDALMDEIKEYGAEVLEYPMVRATTVDRTLRTEDFRQCILPQGQNIGISESTYYELKKLVSKEKVKLPDLDAEGKRIYVVYQQDIGDNAKPLDYYFTRTNPYIFIGQPLTGYWFLSRDKIYMPRTIAGSETGSLVGVFREGVHENVVVFSDAYFESVKDNWKHIDNVTGKEVSPESAGESAHIREWPTRLVLIRLNGAEQEKVEGVLAVFKENHKHSYRE
;
A
#
# COMPACT_ATOMS: atom_id res chain seq x y z
N MET A 1 54.02 10.03 13.71
CA MET A 1 52.59 9.62 13.73
C MET A 1 52.29 8.78 12.50
N LYS A 2 52.07 7.45 12.64
CA LYS A 2 51.67 6.58 11.52
C LYS A 2 50.34 7.09 10.94
N LYS A 3 50.33 7.42 9.63
CA LYS A 3 49.16 7.92 8.91
C LYS A 3 48.03 6.88 9.01
N TYR A 4 46.98 7.16 9.77
CA TYR A 4 45.78 6.32 9.78
C TYR A 4 45.20 6.28 8.36
N THR A 5 45.01 5.08 7.80
CA THR A 5 44.31 4.90 6.52
C THR A 5 42.86 5.35 6.69
N GLY A 6 42.24 5.93 5.64
CA GLY A 6 40.85 6.40 5.71
C GLY A 6 39.87 5.32 6.21
N LYS A 7 40.11 4.06 5.83
CA LYS A 7 39.40 2.88 6.33
C LYS A 7 39.43 2.75 7.87
N ARG A 8 40.61 2.91 8.47
CA ARG A 8 40.82 2.77 9.91
C ARG A 8 40.09 3.87 10.70
N ILE A 9 40.08 5.09 10.17
CA ILE A 9 39.32 6.21 10.77
C ILE A 9 37.81 5.93 10.68
N THR A 10 37.33 5.43 9.54
CA THR A 10 35.92 5.06 9.36
C THR A 10 35.51 3.95 10.33
N TYR A 11 36.31 2.89 10.50
CA TYR A 11 36.00 1.86 11.49
C TYR A 11 36.01 2.39 12.92
N ILE A 12 37.00 3.19 13.32
CA ILE A 12 37.03 3.76 14.67
C ILE A 12 35.78 4.60 14.93
N ILE A 13 35.37 5.45 13.99
CA ILE A 13 34.16 6.28 14.14
C ILE A 13 32.90 5.41 14.21
N MET A 14 32.79 4.42 13.32
CA MET A 14 31.64 3.50 13.30
C MET A 14 31.57 2.66 14.56
N ASP A 15 32.68 2.08 15.01
CA ASP A 15 32.77 1.26 16.21
C ASP A 15 32.46 2.08 17.48
N ILE A 16 32.97 3.32 17.60
CA ILE A 16 32.63 4.23 18.71
C ILE A 16 31.13 4.52 18.70
N PHE A 17 30.57 4.85 17.53
CA PHE A 17 29.14 5.08 17.39
C PHE A 17 28.33 3.83 17.78
N MET A 18 28.77 2.63 17.39
CA MET A 18 28.09 1.38 17.76
C MET A 18 28.17 1.10 19.25
N GLN A 19 29.27 1.40 19.93
CA GLN A 19 29.36 1.25 21.38
C GLN A 19 28.41 2.22 22.10
N LEU A 20 28.34 3.48 21.66
CA LEU A 20 27.37 4.44 22.20
C LEU A 20 25.92 3.99 21.97
N LEU A 21 25.64 3.41 20.80
CA LEU A 21 24.32 2.90 20.45
C LEU A 21 23.96 1.67 21.29
N CYS A 22 24.89 0.76 21.56
CA CYS A 22 24.63 -0.41 22.43
C CYS A 22 24.42 0.00 23.91
N LEU A 23 25.06 1.09 24.35
CA LEU A 23 24.91 1.62 25.72
C LEU A 23 23.65 2.47 25.92
N PHE A 24 23.00 2.90 24.83
CA PHE A 24 21.74 3.63 24.89
C PHE A 24 20.64 2.75 25.53
N PRO A 25 19.77 3.31 26.39
CA PRO A 25 18.81 2.51 27.14
C PRO A 25 17.56 2.22 26.29
N TRP A 26 17.66 1.18 25.46
CA TRP A 26 16.62 0.74 24.52
C TRP A 26 15.45 0.00 25.17
N LEU A 27 15.69 -0.67 26.31
CA LEU A 27 14.70 -1.50 26.99
C LEU A 27 13.90 -0.64 27.96
N THR A 28 12.59 -0.52 27.76
CA THR A 28 11.68 0.16 28.69
C THR A 28 10.85 -0.86 29.44
N VAL A 29 11.02 -0.94 30.76
CA VAL A 29 10.38 -1.95 31.60
C VAL A 29 9.88 -1.27 32.87
N GLY A 30 8.56 -1.28 33.09
CA GLY A 30 7.94 -0.69 34.29
C GLY A 30 8.20 0.82 34.41
N GLY A 31 8.26 1.53 33.28
CA GLY A 31 8.56 2.97 33.21
C GLY A 31 10.04 3.35 33.33
N ASN A 32 10.94 2.41 33.68
CA ASN A 32 12.39 2.63 33.74
C ASN A 32 13.08 2.19 32.44
N ARG A 33 14.19 2.87 32.10
CA ARG A 33 14.96 2.55 30.89
C ARG A 33 16.28 1.85 31.21
N TYR A 34 16.51 0.71 30.58
CA TYR A 34 17.70 -0.11 30.74
C TYR A 34 18.41 -0.33 29.39
N ASN A 35 19.72 -0.57 29.43
CA ASN A 35 20.45 -1.17 28.31
C ASN A 35 20.66 -2.67 28.55
N ALA A 36 21.08 -3.42 27.54
CA ALA A 36 21.21 -4.87 27.62
C ALA A 36 22.12 -5.34 28.78
N ILE A 37 23.22 -4.62 29.06
CA ILE A 37 24.15 -4.95 30.15
C ILE A 37 23.49 -4.75 31.52
N TRP A 38 22.85 -3.61 31.75
CA TRP A 38 22.19 -3.29 33.02
C TRP A 38 20.97 -4.19 33.28
N TYR A 39 20.22 -4.53 32.22
CA TYR A 39 19.08 -5.43 32.35
C TYR A 39 19.52 -6.88 32.59
N LEU A 40 20.60 -7.33 31.93
CA LEU A 40 21.22 -8.63 32.21
C LEU A 40 21.73 -8.71 33.67
N TYR A 41 22.33 -7.63 34.17
CA TYR A 41 22.75 -7.55 35.58
C TYR A 41 21.55 -7.68 36.53
N ARG A 42 20.43 -7.01 36.23
CA ARG A 42 19.19 -7.13 37.01
C ARG A 42 18.64 -8.56 36.99
N MET A 43 18.69 -9.25 35.85
CA MET A 43 18.25 -10.64 35.71
C MET A 43 19.22 -11.67 36.31
N SER A 44 20.47 -11.32 36.58
CA SER A 44 21.50 -12.27 37.04
C SER A 44 21.22 -12.91 38.42
N GLY A 45 20.34 -12.32 39.23
CA GLY A 45 19.93 -12.87 40.53
C GLY A 45 18.93 -14.03 40.38
N ASP A 46 17.73 -13.73 39.88
CA ASP A 46 16.68 -14.72 39.59
C ASP A 46 15.89 -14.28 38.35
N PRO A 47 16.26 -14.79 37.15
CA PRO A 47 15.67 -14.35 35.89
C PRO A 47 14.15 -14.51 35.87
N VAL A 48 13.63 -15.57 36.48
CA VAL A 48 12.20 -15.93 36.42
C VAL A 48 11.39 -14.96 37.27
N LYS A 49 11.83 -14.68 38.50
CA LYS A 49 11.17 -13.71 39.37
C LYS A 49 11.22 -12.29 38.83
N VAL A 50 12.38 -11.88 38.30
CA VAL A 50 12.55 -10.54 37.72
C VAL A 50 11.68 -10.36 36.50
N PHE A 51 11.65 -11.33 35.58
CA PHE A 51 10.78 -11.31 34.41
C PHE A 51 9.29 -11.29 34.77
N ALA A 52 8.88 -12.12 35.73
CA ALA A 52 7.49 -12.19 36.20
C ALA A 52 7.04 -10.89 36.88
N ALA A 53 7.91 -10.28 37.70
CA ALA A 53 7.64 -9.00 38.36
C ALA A 53 7.56 -7.84 37.36
N ASP A 54 8.49 -7.79 36.41
CA ASP A 54 8.60 -6.71 35.43
C ASP A 54 7.45 -6.72 34.40
N LYS A 55 6.97 -7.91 34.01
CA LYS A 55 5.94 -8.05 32.96
C LYS A 55 4.51 -8.20 33.49
N TYR A 56 4.34 -8.94 34.57
CA TYR A 56 3.02 -9.32 35.10
C TYR A 56 2.75 -8.75 36.49
N GLY A 57 3.58 -7.83 36.99
CA GLY A 57 3.42 -7.25 38.33
C GLY A 57 3.66 -8.23 39.49
N GLY A 58 4.18 -9.44 39.19
CA GLY A 58 4.52 -10.46 40.17
C GLY A 58 3.44 -11.54 40.40
N ASP A 59 2.23 -11.37 39.85
CA ASP A 59 1.13 -12.34 39.97
C ASP A 59 0.69 -12.85 38.59
N PHE A 60 1.44 -13.81 38.06
CA PHE A 60 1.16 -14.43 36.76
C PHE A 60 0.19 -15.62 36.85
N ALA A 61 -0.07 -16.11 38.07
CA ALA A 61 -1.00 -17.21 38.32
C ALA A 61 -2.46 -16.77 38.11
N SER A 62 -2.81 -15.53 38.49
CA SER A 62 -4.14 -14.94 38.25
C SER A 62 -4.44 -14.66 36.77
N LEU A 63 -3.41 -14.64 35.92
CA LEU A 63 -3.52 -14.52 34.46
C LEU A 63 -3.58 -15.89 33.74
N GLY A 64 -3.61 -17.00 34.48
CA GLY A 64 -3.70 -18.35 33.93
C GLY A 64 -2.44 -18.86 33.23
N LEU A 65 -1.27 -18.25 33.48
CA LEU A 65 0.01 -18.64 32.89
C LEU A 65 0.67 -19.79 33.67
N LEU A 66 1.15 -20.83 32.97
CA LEU A 66 1.88 -21.93 33.59
C LEU A 66 3.30 -21.48 34.00
N GLU A 67 3.74 -21.86 35.20
CA GLU A 67 5.07 -21.53 35.73
C GLU A 67 6.22 -21.98 34.79
N ASN A 68 6.04 -23.12 34.12
CA ASN A 68 6.99 -23.65 33.14
C ASN A 68 7.15 -22.76 31.90
N ASP A 69 6.09 -22.08 31.47
CA ASP A 69 6.12 -21.20 30.31
C ASP A 69 6.84 -19.89 30.65
N VAL A 70 6.52 -19.31 31.81
CA VAL A 70 7.20 -18.11 32.33
C VAL A 70 8.70 -18.35 32.52
N LYS A 71 9.06 -19.54 33.03
CA LYS A 71 10.47 -19.96 33.15
C LYS A 71 11.15 -20.08 31.79
N SER A 72 10.47 -20.65 30.80
CA SER A 72 11.02 -20.83 29.45
C SER A 72 11.27 -19.49 28.75
N TRP A 73 10.32 -18.56 28.83
CA TRP A 73 10.45 -17.22 28.24
C TRP A 73 11.52 -16.38 28.94
N SER A 74 11.57 -16.44 30.27
CA SER A 74 12.60 -15.78 31.06
C SER A 74 14.00 -16.25 30.69
N MET A 75 14.20 -17.57 30.57
CA MET A 75 15.50 -18.14 30.19
C MET A 75 15.88 -17.81 28.74
N ALA A 76 14.90 -17.75 27.83
CA ALA A 76 15.15 -17.35 26.45
C ALA A 76 15.55 -15.87 26.35
N LEU A 77 14.89 -14.98 27.09
CA LEU A 77 15.26 -13.57 27.18
C LEU A 77 16.65 -13.36 27.80
N TYR A 78 16.98 -14.13 28.84
CA TYR A 78 18.31 -14.13 29.44
C TYR A 78 19.40 -14.54 28.44
N ALA A 79 19.17 -15.62 27.69
CA ALA A 79 20.09 -16.07 26.64
C ALA A 79 20.26 -15.02 25.53
N GLU A 80 19.18 -14.36 25.12
CA GLU A 80 19.21 -13.29 24.13
C GLU A 80 20.06 -12.09 24.59
N LEU A 81 19.89 -11.64 25.83
CA LEU A 81 20.72 -10.60 26.45
C LEU A 81 22.21 -11.00 26.46
N CYS A 82 22.52 -12.25 26.79
CA CYS A 82 23.90 -12.74 26.76
C CYS A 82 24.51 -12.67 25.35
N PHE A 83 23.77 -13.07 24.31
CA PHE A 83 24.26 -12.99 22.93
C PHE A 83 24.48 -11.54 22.48
N MET A 84 23.63 -10.60 22.88
CA MET A 84 23.82 -9.18 22.58
C MET A 84 25.08 -8.61 23.26
N VAL A 85 25.27 -8.91 24.54
CA VAL A 85 26.48 -8.47 25.28
C VAL A 85 27.73 -9.10 24.69
N ALA A 86 27.67 -10.37 24.26
CA ALA A 86 28.78 -11.03 23.57
C ALA A 86 29.11 -10.36 22.22
N ALA A 87 28.10 -10.03 21.41
CA ALA A 87 28.29 -9.32 20.13
C ALA A 87 28.90 -7.92 20.35
N GLN A 88 28.44 -7.20 21.39
CA GLN A 88 29.01 -5.91 21.77
C GLN A 88 30.48 -6.02 22.21
N ALA A 89 30.83 -7.05 22.99
CA ALA A 89 32.20 -7.31 23.43
C ALA A 89 33.13 -7.59 22.24
N ILE A 90 32.68 -8.35 21.25
CA ILE A 90 33.44 -8.62 20.01
C ILE A 90 33.75 -7.32 19.25
N LEU A 91 32.79 -6.39 19.17
CA LEU A 91 33.00 -5.08 18.56
C LEU A 91 33.89 -4.16 19.40
N LEU A 92 33.86 -4.29 20.73
CA LEU A 92 34.78 -3.55 21.60
C LEU A 92 36.22 -4.01 21.38
N VAL A 93 36.43 -5.33 21.21
CA VAL A 93 37.73 -5.89 20.82
C VAL A 93 38.14 -5.39 19.44
N HIS A 94 37.22 -5.33 18.48
CA HIS A 94 37.48 -4.76 17.14
C HIS A 94 37.94 -3.29 17.22
N LEU A 95 37.28 -2.46 18.03
CA LEU A 95 37.65 -1.07 18.29
C LEU A 95 39.07 -0.97 18.89
N LEU A 96 39.37 -1.77 19.94
CA LEU A 96 40.67 -1.76 20.61
C LEU A 96 41.81 -2.20 19.68
N LEU A 97 41.57 -3.19 18.82
CA LEU A 97 42.53 -3.63 17.81
C LEU A 97 42.75 -2.53 16.75
N ASN A 98 41.68 -1.85 16.32
CA ASN A 98 41.76 -0.71 15.42
C ASN A 98 42.47 0.50 16.06
N LEU A 99 42.38 0.71 17.37
CA LEU A 99 43.11 1.76 18.08
C LEU A 99 44.60 1.42 18.25
N THR A 100 44.93 0.18 18.60
CA THR A 100 46.32 -0.28 18.80
C THR A 100 47.09 -0.53 17.51
N GLY A 101 46.39 -0.72 16.38
CA GLY A 101 46.99 -0.80 15.05
C GLY A 101 47.77 -2.08 14.77
N LYS A 102 47.48 -3.15 15.53
CA LYS A 102 48.22 -4.41 15.49
C LYS A 102 47.72 -5.41 14.44
N MET A 103 46.45 -5.36 14.00
CA MET A 103 45.90 -6.32 13.03
C MET A 103 44.62 -5.79 12.35
N TYR A 104 44.44 -6.02 11.04
CA TYR A 104 43.15 -5.82 10.38
C TYR A 104 42.25 -7.02 10.68
N ALA A 105 41.25 -6.80 11.54
CA ALA A 105 40.33 -7.86 11.98
C ALA A 105 38.95 -7.68 11.34
N ASP A 106 38.91 -7.57 10.00
CA ASP A 106 37.67 -7.41 9.20
C ASP A 106 36.67 -8.57 9.42
N LEU A 107 37.11 -9.68 10.01
CA LEU A 107 36.27 -10.82 10.37
C LEU A 107 35.43 -10.56 11.65
N LEU A 108 35.89 -9.72 12.58
CA LEU A 108 35.21 -9.52 13.87
C LEU A 108 33.82 -8.86 13.74
N PRO A 109 33.62 -7.81 12.91
CA PRO A 109 32.28 -7.29 12.65
C PRO A 109 31.36 -8.31 12.00
N GLY A 110 31.90 -9.20 11.16
CA GLY A 110 31.16 -10.30 10.55
C GLY A 110 30.75 -11.38 11.56
N ILE A 111 31.61 -11.70 12.53
CA ILE A 111 31.28 -12.61 13.63
C ILE A 111 30.24 -11.98 14.56
N ALA A 112 30.38 -10.69 14.90
CA ALA A 112 29.38 -9.96 15.69
C ALA A 112 28.01 -9.93 15.00
N LEU A 113 28.00 -9.73 13.68
CA LEU A 113 26.78 -9.80 12.85
C LEU A 113 26.14 -11.19 12.91
N MET A 114 26.94 -12.25 12.83
CA MET A 114 26.46 -13.64 12.94
C MET A 114 25.86 -13.92 14.31
N VAL A 115 26.52 -13.49 15.40
CA VAL A 115 25.99 -13.63 16.77
C VAL A 115 24.68 -12.84 16.95
N SER A 116 24.59 -11.62 16.42
CA SER A 116 23.35 -10.82 16.45
C SER A 116 22.23 -11.36 15.53
N SER A 117 22.55 -12.21 14.56
CA SER A 117 21.51 -12.81 13.72
C SER A 117 20.69 -13.83 14.50
N ILE A 118 21.34 -14.54 15.44
CA ILE A 118 20.68 -15.51 16.33
C ILE A 118 19.62 -14.80 17.18
N THR A 119 19.92 -13.61 17.71
CA THR A 119 18.97 -12.84 18.55
C THR A 119 17.73 -12.36 17.78
N ILE A 120 17.82 -12.10 16.47
CA ILE A 120 16.63 -11.73 15.66
C ILE A 120 15.69 -12.90 15.51
N PHE A 121 16.21 -14.09 15.20
CA PHE A 121 15.38 -15.26 14.96
C PHE A 121 14.73 -15.79 16.24
N THR A 122 15.27 -15.45 17.40
CA THR A 122 14.79 -15.88 18.72
C THR A 122 14.23 -14.73 19.57
N SER A 123 13.91 -13.56 19.01
CA SER A 123 13.66 -12.34 19.81
C SER A 123 12.45 -12.47 20.76
N TYR A 124 12.75 -12.58 22.06
CA TYR A 124 11.82 -12.53 23.19
C TYR A 124 11.90 -11.17 23.92
N MET A 125 12.85 -10.29 23.56
CA MET A 125 12.91 -8.91 24.08
C MET A 125 11.63 -8.11 23.83
N GLY A 126 10.95 -8.35 22.70
CA GLY A 126 9.65 -7.74 22.40
C GLY A 126 8.54 -8.12 23.37
N ASP A 127 8.72 -9.22 24.10
CA ASP A 127 7.79 -9.69 25.13
C ASP A 127 8.13 -9.15 26.52
N GLY A 128 9.33 -8.58 26.72
CA GLY A 128 9.80 -8.09 28.02
C GLY A 128 9.79 -6.57 28.20
N GLY A 129 9.32 -5.79 27.22
CA GLY A 129 9.32 -4.33 27.29
C GLY A 129 8.05 -3.67 26.76
N ASP A 130 7.74 -2.50 27.32
CA ASP A 130 6.45 -1.81 27.18
C ASP A 130 6.29 -1.03 25.86
N THR A 131 7.33 -0.96 25.02
CA THR A 131 7.37 -0.08 23.85
C THR A 131 7.84 -0.77 22.57
N ILE A 132 7.30 -0.31 21.44
CA ILE A 132 7.73 -0.71 20.07
C ILE A 132 9.25 -0.57 19.90
N LEU A 133 9.87 0.39 20.58
CA LEU A 133 11.32 0.60 20.54
C LEU A 133 12.11 -0.61 21.08
N THR A 134 11.58 -1.28 22.10
CA THR A 134 12.15 -2.51 22.68
C THR A 134 12.03 -3.68 21.69
N TYR A 135 10.92 -3.76 20.95
CA TYR A 135 10.70 -4.79 19.94
C TYR A 135 11.68 -4.71 18.75
N VAL A 136 12.01 -3.48 18.33
CA VAL A 136 12.82 -3.23 17.14
C VAL A 136 14.33 -3.18 17.46
N TYR A 137 14.70 -3.16 18.74
CA TYR A 137 16.09 -3.06 19.21
C TYR A 137 17.05 -4.12 18.62
N PRO A 138 16.75 -5.45 18.64
CA PRO A 138 17.61 -6.46 18.03
C PRO A 138 17.83 -6.23 16.52
N ALA A 139 16.78 -5.79 15.82
CA ALA A 139 16.82 -5.53 14.38
C ALA A 139 17.66 -4.29 14.05
N ILE A 140 17.57 -3.23 14.86
CA ILE A 140 18.40 -2.03 14.72
C ILE A 140 19.88 -2.37 14.92
N ILE A 141 20.22 -3.13 15.96
CA ILE A 141 21.60 -3.51 16.26
C ILE A 141 22.19 -4.38 15.15
N PHE A 142 21.45 -5.36 14.64
CA PHE A 142 21.87 -6.16 13.49
C PHE A 142 22.09 -5.32 12.23
N ALA A 143 21.15 -4.42 11.90
CA ALA A 143 21.28 -3.54 10.73
C ALA A 143 22.51 -2.62 10.86
N CYS A 144 22.75 -2.12 12.07
CA CYS A 144 23.91 -1.35 12.44
C CYS A 144 25.22 -2.16 12.27
N TYR A 145 25.29 -3.40 12.75
CA TYR A 145 26.46 -4.27 12.55
C TYR A 145 26.68 -4.60 11.07
N GLY A 146 25.60 -4.80 10.30
CA GLY A 146 25.65 -4.91 8.85
C GLY A 146 26.23 -3.65 8.20
N PHE A 147 25.85 -2.48 8.70
CA PHE A 147 26.37 -1.19 8.24
C PHE A 147 27.87 -1.01 8.54
N VAL A 148 28.37 -1.46 9.69
CA VAL A 148 29.83 -1.45 9.96
C VAL A 148 30.57 -2.37 8.98
N THR A 149 30.03 -3.56 8.74
CA THR A 149 30.64 -4.59 7.89
C THR A 149 30.68 -4.18 6.42
N VAL A 150 29.60 -3.58 5.92
CA VAL A 150 29.50 -3.06 4.54
C VAL A 150 30.22 -1.72 4.41
N GLY A 151 30.10 -0.84 5.41
CA GLY A 151 30.71 0.47 5.47
C GLY A 151 32.23 0.41 5.40
N GLY A 152 32.84 -0.57 6.06
CA GLY A 152 34.27 -0.87 5.95
C GLY A 152 34.73 -1.16 4.52
N LYS A 153 34.00 -2.03 3.81
CA LYS A 153 34.27 -2.38 2.41
C LYS A 153 33.96 -1.23 1.45
N MET A 154 32.91 -0.45 1.72
CA MET A 154 32.58 0.74 0.94
C MET A 154 33.60 1.86 1.11
N ALA A 155 34.17 2.03 2.30
CA ALA A 155 35.21 3.03 2.55
C ALA A 155 36.50 2.75 1.76
N GLU A 156 36.83 1.49 1.47
CA GLU A 156 37.93 1.12 0.56
C GLU A 156 37.63 1.56 -0.87
N ALA A 157 36.50 1.14 -1.42
CA ALA A 157 36.07 1.51 -2.77
C ALA A 157 35.89 3.04 -2.94
N TRP A 158 35.44 3.72 -1.90
CA TRP A 158 35.24 5.17 -1.88
C TRP A 158 36.56 5.93 -1.80
N ASN A 159 37.56 5.48 -1.04
CA ASN A 159 38.84 6.18 -0.93
C ASN A 159 39.64 6.16 -2.25
N GLU A 160 39.50 5.10 -3.05
CA GLU A 160 40.07 5.03 -4.40
C GLU A 160 39.31 5.93 -5.39
N ALA A 161 37.97 5.86 -5.38
CA ALA A 161 37.12 6.69 -6.24
C ALA A 161 37.23 8.19 -5.90
N ALA A 162 37.30 8.55 -4.62
CA ALA A 162 37.38 9.93 -4.15
C ALA A 162 38.73 10.58 -4.45
N ARG A 163 39.84 9.82 -4.45
CA ARG A 163 41.15 10.32 -4.91
C ARG A 163 41.10 10.67 -6.40
N GLN A 164 40.59 9.76 -7.23
CA GLN A 164 40.42 9.99 -8.67
C GLN A 164 39.43 11.13 -8.98
N GLU A 165 38.39 11.30 -8.16
CA GLU A 165 37.40 12.36 -8.36
C GLU A 165 37.87 13.73 -7.86
N LYS A 166 38.63 13.80 -6.75
CA LYS A 166 39.17 15.06 -6.21
C LYS A 166 40.18 15.69 -7.19
N GLU A 167 41.09 14.89 -7.74
CA GLU A 167 42.02 15.35 -8.79
C GLU A 167 41.27 15.84 -10.04
N ARG A 168 40.22 15.14 -10.49
CA ARG A 168 39.38 15.58 -11.62
C ARG A 168 38.53 16.80 -11.30
N LYS A 169 38.09 16.99 -10.05
CA LYS A 169 37.20 18.08 -9.61
C LYS A 169 37.99 19.37 -9.41
N ASP A 170 39.22 19.28 -8.90
CA ASP A 170 40.12 20.42 -8.72
C ASP A 170 40.66 20.90 -10.08
N ALA A 171 41.06 19.99 -10.97
CA ALA A 171 41.39 20.32 -12.36
C ALA A 171 40.20 20.97 -13.10
N ARG A 172 38.97 20.47 -12.91
CA ARG A 172 37.75 21.07 -13.49
C ARG A 172 37.39 22.43 -12.88
N LYS A 173 37.63 22.63 -11.58
CA LYS A 173 37.37 23.91 -10.89
C LYS A 173 38.35 24.99 -11.37
N GLN A 174 39.63 24.67 -11.49
CA GLN A 174 40.64 25.58 -12.02
C GLN A 174 40.33 25.93 -13.48
N LEU A 175 40.07 24.94 -14.33
CA LEU A 175 39.68 25.16 -15.73
C LEU A 175 38.38 25.98 -15.89
N LYS A 176 37.41 25.80 -14.98
CA LYS A 176 36.17 26.62 -14.96
C LYS A 176 36.41 28.04 -14.50
N LYS A 177 37.22 28.26 -13.46
CA LYS A 177 37.57 29.59 -12.96
C LYS A 177 38.36 30.35 -14.02
N GLU A 178 39.33 29.71 -14.65
CA GLU A 178 40.13 30.29 -15.72
C GLU A 178 39.29 30.63 -16.96
N LYS A 179 38.38 29.73 -17.39
CA LYS A 179 37.39 30.04 -18.44
C LYS A 179 36.44 31.17 -18.05
N ALA A 180 36.01 31.25 -16.79
CA ALA A 180 35.11 32.31 -16.32
C ALA A 180 35.77 33.70 -16.34
N VAL A 181 37.08 33.75 -16.04
CA VAL A 181 37.91 34.97 -16.12
C VAL A 181 38.18 35.35 -17.58
N ARG A 182 38.66 34.41 -18.41
CA ARG A 182 38.95 34.67 -19.84
C ARG A 182 37.73 35.08 -20.66
N LEU A 183 36.53 34.60 -20.29
CA LEU A 183 35.28 34.90 -20.99
C LEU A 183 34.45 35.97 -20.26
N LYS A 184 35.01 36.73 -19.31
CA LYS A 184 34.28 37.77 -18.58
C LYS A 184 33.93 38.91 -19.56
N PHE A 185 32.64 39.20 -19.68
CA PHE A 185 32.09 40.26 -20.51
C PHE A 185 31.12 41.02 -19.60
N ASP A 186 31.42 42.28 -19.34
CA ASP A 186 30.67 43.16 -18.43
C ASP A 186 29.66 44.07 -19.17
N GLY A 187 29.55 43.95 -20.51
CA GLY A 187 28.60 44.72 -21.33
C GLY A 187 27.17 44.13 -21.37
N LYS A 188 26.18 44.98 -21.64
CA LYS A 188 24.78 44.57 -21.93
C LYS A 188 24.64 44.26 -23.43
N TYR A 189 23.81 43.26 -23.77
CA TYR A 189 23.47 42.97 -25.18
C TYR A 189 22.68 44.14 -25.79
N SER A 190 22.92 44.45 -27.07
CA SER A 190 22.21 45.52 -27.80
C SER A 190 20.71 45.20 -27.96
N ARG A 191 19.89 46.23 -28.25
CA ARG A 191 18.45 46.05 -28.52
C ARG A 191 18.17 45.07 -29.66
N ASP A 192 19.06 45.01 -30.65
CA ASP A 192 18.91 44.11 -31.80
C ASP A 192 19.01 42.63 -31.42
N PHE A 193 19.77 42.29 -30.38
CA PHE A 193 19.81 40.94 -29.83
C PHE A 193 18.44 40.51 -29.30
N TYR A 194 17.76 41.38 -28.54
CA TYR A 194 16.42 41.09 -28.02
C TYR A 194 15.37 41.03 -29.15
N ARG A 195 15.51 41.90 -30.16
CA ARG A 195 14.64 41.89 -31.36
C ARG A 195 14.83 40.60 -32.17
N MET A 196 16.06 40.12 -32.31
CA MET A 196 16.38 38.83 -32.92
C MET A 196 15.80 37.68 -32.11
N ALA A 197 15.97 37.68 -30.79
CA ALA A 197 15.42 36.65 -29.91
C ALA A 197 13.90 36.57 -30.00
N TRP A 198 13.21 37.72 -30.04
CA TRP A 198 11.76 37.79 -30.23
C TRP A 198 11.30 37.26 -31.60
N LYS A 199 11.99 37.63 -32.69
CA LYS A 199 11.69 37.08 -34.03
C LYS A 199 11.88 35.57 -34.07
N ASN A 200 12.92 35.07 -33.40
CA ASN A 200 13.21 33.64 -33.31
C ASN A 200 12.14 32.89 -32.48
N PHE A 201 11.67 33.49 -31.39
CA PHE A 201 10.55 32.97 -30.60
C PHE A 201 9.27 32.88 -31.43
N LYS A 202 8.91 33.94 -32.16
CA LYS A 202 7.73 33.96 -33.05
C LYS A 202 7.80 32.91 -34.16
N HIS A 203 8.98 32.71 -34.76
CA HIS A 203 9.18 31.71 -35.81
C HIS A 203 8.99 30.27 -35.31
N ASN A 204 9.47 29.97 -34.10
CA ASN A 204 9.35 28.64 -33.48
C ASN A 204 8.06 28.44 -32.67
N GLY A 205 7.04 29.27 -32.88
CA GLY A 205 5.79 29.22 -32.11
C GLY A 205 5.03 27.89 -32.21
N LYS A 206 5.31 27.03 -33.19
CA LYS A 206 4.72 25.68 -33.29
C LYS A 206 5.10 24.80 -32.09
N ASP A 207 6.37 24.77 -31.70
CA ASP A 207 6.83 23.96 -30.57
C ASP A 207 6.33 24.51 -29.23
N TYR A 208 6.21 25.84 -29.14
CA TYR A 208 5.68 26.51 -27.95
C TYR A 208 4.20 26.24 -27.74
N ARG A 209 3.40 26.26 -28.81
CA ARG A 209 1.97 25.93 -28.75
C ARG A 209 1.73 24.49 -28.30
N LEU A 210 2.63 23.56 -28.61
CA LEU A 210 2.54 22.18 -28.14
C LEU A 210 2.78 22.08 -26.63
N LEU A 211 3.82 22.76 -26.12
CA LEU A 211 4.11 22.82 -24.69
C LEU A 211 3.00 23.53 -23.91
N LEU A 212 2.50 24.64 -24.44
CA LEU A 212 1.39 25.39 -23.86
C LEU A 212 0.10 24.57 -23.84
N GLY A 213 -0.25 23.92 -24.96
CA GLY A 213 -1.44 23.08 -25.07
C GLY A 213 -1.41 21.91 -24.09
N ALA A 214 -0.30 21.20 -24.00
CA ALA A 214 -0.16 20.09 -23.06
C ALA A 214 -0.14 20.54 -21.60
N GLY A 215 0.51 21.68 -21.30
CA GLY A 215 0.47 22.29 -19.98
C GLY A 215 -0.94 22.72 -19.59
N ALA A 216 -1.69 23.33 -20.51
CA ALA A 216 -3.08 23.75 -20.31
C ALA A 216 -4.01 22.56 -20.10
N VAL A 217 -3.92 21.50 -20.92
CA VAL A 217 -4.71 20.27 -20.74
C VAL A 217 -4.39 19.61 -19.40
N SER A 218 -3.10 19.49 -19.05
CA SER A 218 -2.69 18.88 -17.77
C SER A 218 -3.19 19.67 -16.57
N CYS A 219 -3.02 21.00 -16.58
CA CYS A 219 -3.52 21.90 -15.54
C CYS A 219 -5.06 21.86 -15.45
N GLY A 220 -5.75 21.86 -16.60
CA GLY A 220 -7.20 21.77 -16.66
C GLY A 220 -7.76 20.47 -16.09
N LEU A 221 -7.13 19.32 -16.37
CA LEU A 221 -7.53 18.03 -15.81
C LEU A 221 -7.30 17.97 -14.28
N LEU A 222 -6.18 18.51 -13.79
CA LEU A 222 -5.91 18.62 -12.36
C LEU A 222 -6.89 19.55 -11.64
N PHE A 223 -7.30 20.63 -12.32
CA PHE A 223 -8.32 21.55 -11.83
C PHE A 223 -9.68 20.87 -11.74
N VAL A 224 -10.13 20.21 -12.81
CA VAL A 224 -11.41 19.47 -12.85
C VAL A 224 -11.43 18.42 -11.74
N SER A 225 -10.35 17.65 -11.58
CA SER A 225 -10.26 16.64 -10.54
C SER A 225 -10.31 17.21 -9.11
N SER A 226 -9.60 18.32 -8.86
CA SER A 226 -9.63 18.98 -7.55
C SER A 226 -10.97 19.66 -7.27
N GLY A 227 -11.57 20.28 -8.29
CA GLY A 227 -12.88 20.90 -8.18
C GLY A 227 -13.99 19.88 -7.93
N MET A 228 -13.92 18.72 -8.58
CA MET A 228 -14.90 17.65 -8.36
C MET A 228 -14.86 17.11 -6.93
N GLN A 229 -13.66 16.97 -6.33
CA GLN A 229 -13.52 16.59 -4.91
C GLN A 229 -14.21 17.59 -3.99
N GLU A 230 -14.06 18.89 -4.25
CA GLU A 230 -14.70 19.91 -3.41
C GLU A 230 -16.22 19.95 -3.60
N LEU A 231 -16.70 19.85 -4.84
CA LEU A 231 -18.12 19.83 -5.17
C LEU A 231 -18.86 18.64 -4.53
N MET A 232 -18.20 17.48 -4.44
CA MET A 232 -18.77 16.25 -3.88
C MET A 232 -18.50 16.04 -2.39
N SER A 233 -17.66 16.89 -1.77
CA SER A 233 -17.32 16.78 -0.35
C SER A 233 -18.51 16.95 0.62
N GLY A 234 -19.62 17.55 0.16
CA GLY A 234 -20.87 17.68 0.90
C GLY A 234 -21.68 16.39 1.01
N MET A 235 -21.39 15.36 0.20
CA MET A 235 -22.05 14.04 0.26
C MET A 235 -21.41 13.10 1.29
N ASN A 236 -20.49 13.61 2.12
CA ASN A 236 -19.66 12.79 2.99
C ASN A 236 -20.38 12.28 4.24
N THR A 237 -20.68 10.98 4.27
CA THR A 237 -20.77 10.22 5.51
C THR A 237 -19.38 10.22 6.17
N HIS A 238 -19.22 10.99 7.23
CA HIS A 238 -17.96 11.13 7.97
C HIS A 238 -17.46 9.76 8.47
N GLY A 239 -16.36 9.25 7.92
CA GLY A 239 -15.67 8.07 8.49
C GLY A 239 -14.83 7.20 7.56
N LYS A 240 -14.89 7.36 6.22
CA LYS A 240 -14.36 6.33 5.30
C LYS A 240 -13.04 6.62 4.58
N PHE A 241 -12.38 7.74 4.85
CA PHE A 241 -11.14 8.12 4.14
C PHE A 241 -10.03 7.07 4.25
N TYR A 242 -9.95 6.36 5.38
CA TYR A 242 -8.90 5.38 5.66
C TYR A 242 -9.11 4.00 5.02
N ASN A 243 -10.31 3.68 4.53
CA ASN A 243 -10.62 2.40 3.88
C ASN A 243 -10.46 2.44 2.35
N GLY A 244 -10.12 3.60 1.77
CA GLY A 244 -9.83 3.73 0.34
C GLY A 244 -11.04 3.61 -0.58
N ARG A 245 -12.27 3.74 -0.06
CA ARG A 245 -13.52 3.70 -0.84
C ARG A 245 -14.55 4.70 -0.33
N GLY A 246 -15.35 5.19 -1.27
CA GLY A 246 -16.19 6.40 -1.17
C GLY A 246 -15.95 7.31 -2.37
N VAL A 247 -16.91 8.17 -2.69
CA VAL A 247 -16.81 9.11 -3.83
C VAL A 247 -15.50 9.91 -3.76
N ASP A 248 -15.09 10.35 -2.57
CA ASP A 248 -13.82 11.05 -2.34
C ASP A 248 -12.58 10.20 -2.66
N ALA A 249 -12.60 8.90 -2.35
CA ALA A 249 -11.47 8.00 -2.61
C ALA A 249 -11.31 7.73 -4.11
N VAL A 250 -12.43 7.52 -4.82
CA VAL A 250 -12.46 7.38 -6.28
C VAL A 250 -11.91 8.65 -6.94
N LEU A 251 -12.35 9.83 -6.49
CA LEU A 251 -11.84 11.11 -6.98
C LEU A 251 -10.36 11.33 -6.65
N MET A 252 -9.86 10.82 -5.52
CA MET A 252 -8.44 10.87 -5.16
C MET A 252 -7.60 9.98 -6.07
N ASN A 253 -8.10 8.78 -6.42
CA ASN A 253 -7.45 7.92 -7.39
C ASN A 253 -7.36 8.61 -8.75
N PHE A 254 -8.47 9.18 -9.26
CA PHE A 254 -8.45 9.97 -10.51
C PHE A 254 -7.43 11.12 -10.47
N PHE A 255 -7.38 11.84 -9.35
CA PHE A 255 -6.42 12.92 -9.14
C PHE A 255 -4.96 12.44 -9.24
N LEU A 256 -4.64 11.32 -8.60
CA LEU A 256 -3.31 10.72 -8.63
C LEU A 256 -2.93 10.30 -10.05
N VAL A 257 -3.83 9.64 -10.77
CA VAL A 257 -3.50 9.16 -12.12
C VAL A 257 -3.34 10.31 -13.11
N PHE A 258 -4.19 11.35 -13.06
CA PHE A 258 -4.00 12.54 -13.89
C PHE A 258 -2.68 13.26 -13.57
N THR A 259 -2.26 13.29 -12.30
CA THR A 259 -0.96 13.84 -11.90
C THR A 259 0.19 13.06 -12.55
N VAL A 260 0.15 11.73 -12.51
CA VAL A 260 1.18 10.88 -13.14
C VAL A 260 1.20 11.10 -14.65
N LEU A 261 0.04 11.08 -15.32
CA LEU A 261 -0.07 11.31 -16.76
C LEU A 261 0.44 12.71 -17.15
N ALA A 262 0.12 13.73 -16.36
CA ALA A 262 0.62 15.09 -16.55
C ALA A 262 2.15 15.16 -16.48
N VAL A 263 2.77 14.51 -15.48
CA VAL A 263 4.23 14.45 -15.37
C VAL A 263 4.84 13.81 -16.63
N PHE A 264 4.30 12.69 -17.12
CA PHE A 264 4.81 12.03 -18.32
C PHE A 264 4.64 12.87 -19.59
N LEU A 265 3.44 13.42 -19.81
CA LEU A 265 3.13 14.23 -20.97
C LEU A 265 4.03 15.48 -21.03
N ILE A 266 4.14 16.20 -19.91
CA ILE A 266 4.98 17.40 -19.82
C ILE A 266 6.46 17.03 -19.97
N THR A 267 6.93 15.95 -19.33
CA THR A 267 8.34 15.50 -19.48
C THR A 267 8.68 15.14 -20.93
N TYR A 268 7.77 14.44 -21.63
CA TYR A 268 7.96 14.07 -23.02
C TYR A 268 8.05 15.30 -23.93
N ILE A 269 7.09 16.22 -23.80
CA ILE A 269 7.04 17.44 -24.63
C ILE A 269 8.19 18.38 -24.27
N LEU A 270 8.56 18.50 -23.01
CA LEU A 270 9.71 19.29 -22.57
C LEU A 270 11.02 18.72 -23.11
N THR A 271 11.19 17.40 -23.12
CA THR A 271 12.34 16.74 -23.74
C THR A 271 12.39 16.98 -25.24
N TYR A 272 11.25 16.87 -25.94
CA TYR A 272 11.13 17.20 -27.36
C TYR A 272 11.48 18.67 -27.64
N TYR A 273 10.89 19.60 -26.88
CA TYR A 273 11.12 21.03 -26.97
C TYR A 273 12.61 21.36 -26.79
N LEU A 274 13.23 20.87 -25.71
CA LEU A 274 14.66 21.11 -25.46
C LEU A 274 15.52 20.51 -26.56
N LYS A 275 15.21 19.31 -27.07
CA LYS A 275 15.96 18.69 -28.17
C LYS A 275 15.87 19.49 -29.46
N ASN A 276 14.70 20.02 -29.82
CA ASN A 276 14.54 20.84 -31.01
C ASN A 276 15.22 22.20 -30.84
N ARG A 277 15.06 22.82 -29.66
CA ARG A 277 15.64 24.12 -29.34
C ARG A 277 17.18 24.07 -29.28
N MET A 278 17.75 22.98 -28.77
CA MET A 278 19.21 22.77 -28.74
C MET A 278 19.85 22.76 -30.14
N LYS A 279 19.13 22.35 -31.19
CA LYS A 279 19.63 22.46 -32.58
C LYS A 279 19.76 23.92 -33.01
N GLY A 280 18.74 24.74 -32.74
CA GLY A 280 18.79 26.18 -33.01
C GLY A 280 19.82 26.91 -32.15
N PHE A 281 20.02 26.47 -30.91
CA PHE A 281 21.03 27.01 -30.00
C PHE A 281 22.47 26.69 -30.42
N GLY A 282 22.71 25.53 -31.04
CA GLY A 282 24.01 25.23 -31.62
C GLY A 282 24.43 26.29 -32.65
N LEU A 283 23.49 26.75 -33.48
CA LEU A 283 23.72 27.76 -34.50
C LEU A 283 23.98 29.15 -33.88
N LEU A 284 23.21 29.53 -32.86
CA LEU A 284 23.42 30.78 -32.12
C LEU A 284 24.74 30.80 -31.34
N MET A 285 25.17 29.66 -30.79
CA MET A 285 26.49 29.51 -30.17
C MET A 285 27.63 29.62 -31.19
N MET A 286 27.45 29.09 -32.42
CA MET A 286 28.43 29.26 -33.50
C MET A 286 28.55 30.72 -33.95
N LEU A 287 27.46 31.49 -33.90
CA LEU A 287 27.44 32.93 -34.17
C LEU A 287 27.98 33.81 -33.01
N GLY A 288 28.48 33.20 -31.93
CA GLY A 288 29.16 33.92 -30.85
C GLY A 288 28.29 34.30 -29.64
N ILE A 289 27.04 33.82 -29.55
CA ILE A 289 26.20 34.07 -28.36
C ILE A 289 26.72 33.28 -27.15
N ARG A 290 26.87 33.96 -26.01
CA ARG A 290 27.40 33.37 -24.76
C ARG A 290 26.41 32.39 -24.14
N GLN A 291 26.94 31.27 -23.64
CA GLN A 291 26.13 30.22 -23.00
C GLN A 291 25.26 30.70 -21.83
N LYS A 292 25.69 31.73 -21.07
CA LYS A 292 24.90 32.28 -19.95
C LYS A 292 23.64 33.01 -20.44
N ALA A 293 23.80 33.89 -21.42
CA ALA A 293 22.69 34.64 -22.01
C ALA A 293 21.68 33.70 -22.68
N MET A 294 22.18 32.66 -23.34
CA MET A 294 21.36 31.61 -23.92
C MET A 294 20.52 30.87 -22.87
N LYS A 295 21.13 30.44 -21.76
CA LYS A 295 20.39 29.77 -20.65
C LYS A 295 19.32 30.67 -20.03
N LEU A 296 19.62 31.96 -19.87
CA LEU A 296 18.66 32.94 -19.36
C LEU A 296 17.46 33.09 -20.31
N LEU A 297 17.71 33.13 -21.62
CA LEU A 297 16.66 33.17 -22.63
C LEU A 297 15.74 31.94 -22.55
N VAL A 298 16.32 30.74 -22.47
CA VAL A 298 15.52 29.50 -22.35
C VAL A 298 14.71 29.49 -21.05
N ALA A 299 15.31 29.94 -19.94
CA ALA A 299 14.63 30.01 -18.66
C ALA A 299 13.42 30.97 -18.71
N PHE A 300 13.56 32.12 -19.38
CA PHE A 300 12.46 33.05 -19.58
C PHE A 300 11.37 32.49 -20.49
N GLU A 301 11.73 31.86 -21.62
CA GLU A 301 10.78 31.21 -22.52
C GLU A 301 9.97 30.12 -21.80
N LEU A 302 10.64 29.29 -20.98
CA LEU A 302 10.01 28.24 -20.18
C LEU A 302 9.13 28.81 -19.07
N ALA A 303 9.59 29.83 -18.34
CA ALA A 303 8.79 30.48 -17.29
C ALA A 303 7.50 31.09 -17.88
N ALA A 304 7.61 31.78 -19.02
CA ALA A 304 6.45 32.29 -19.73
C ALA A 304 5.50 31.16 -20.18
N SER A 305 6.04 30.03 -20.64
CA SER A 305 5.22 28.87 -21.03
C SER A 305 4.45 28.27 -19.87
N VAL A 306 5.05 28.20 -18.67
CA VAL A 306 4.38 27.69 -17.46
C VAL A 306 3.25 28.62 -17.06
N ILE A 307 3.49 29.94 -17.02
CA ILE A 307 2.47 30.93 -16.65
C ILE A 307 1.29 30.90 -17.63
N LEU A 308 1.56 30.90 -18.94
CA LEU A 308 0.50 30.86 -19.95
C LEU A 308 -0.26 29.52 -19.95
N SER A 309 0.43 28.41 -19.67
CA SER A 309 -0.21 27.10 -19.50
C SER A 309 -1.13 27.06 -18.29
N LEU A 310 -0.73 27.70 -17.20
CA LEU A 310 -1.54 27.82 -15.98
C LEU A 310 -2.82 28.62 -16.24
N ALA A 311 -2.69 29.79 -16.85
CA ALA A 311 -3.85 30.62 -17.21
C ALA A 311 -4.79 29.89 -18.18
N GLY A 312 -4.24 29.28 -19.25
CA GLY A 312 -5.01 28.50 -20.21
C GLY A 312 -5.70 27.29 -19.58
N GLY A 313 -5.00 26.57 -18.68
CA GLY A 313 -5.53 25.40 -18.01
C GLY A 313 -6.66 25.71 -17.04
N LEU A 314 -6.60 26.83 -16.31
CA LEU A 314 -7.69 27.26 -15.44
C LEU A 314 -8.95 27.64 -16.24
N ILE A 315 -8.79 28.28 -17.40
CA ILE A 315 -9.92 28.60 -18.29
C ILE A 315 -10.55 27.31 -18.83
N VAL A 316 -9.74 26.42 -19.41
CA VAL A 316 -10.21 25.14 -19.94
C VAL A 316 -10.84 24.28 -18.85
N GLY A 317 -10.22 24.21 -17.67
CA GLY A 317 -10.70 23.46 -16.52
C GLY A 317 -12.05 23.95 -16.03
N ASN A 318 -12.26 25.27 -15.92
CA ASN A 318 -13.55 25.84 -15.55
C ASN A 318 -14.66 25.52 -16.56
N VAL A 319 -14.37 25.62 -17.86
CA VAL A 319 -15.33 25.27 -18.92
C VAL A 319 -15.72 23.79 -18.85
N LEU A 320 -14.74 22.90 -18.66
CA LEU A 320 -14.99 21.47 -18.52
C LEU A 320 -15.79 21.13 -17.27
N LEU A 321 -15.45 21.74 -16.14
CA LEU A 321 -16.13 21.51 -14.87
C LEU A 321 -17.58 22.02 -14.92
N PHE A 322 -17.84 23.18 -15.54
CA PHE A 322 -19.19 23.66 -15.78
C PHE A 322 -20.00 22.69 -16.67
N GLY A 323 -19.39 22.17 -17.74
CA GLY A 323 -20.00 21.15 -18.58
C GLY A 323 -20.34 19.87 -17.81
N PHE A 324 -19.45 19.45 -16.91
CA PHE A 324 -19.67 18.29 -16.06
C PHE A 324 -20.82 18.52 -15.06
N CYS A 325 -20.84 19.66 -14.35
CA CYS A 325 -21.92 19.99 -13.41
C CYS A 325 -23.29 19.99 -14.11
N LYS A 326 -23.38 20.57 -15.31
CA LYS A 326 -24.62 20.57 -16.09
C LYS A 326 -25.06 19.18 -16.53
N ALA A 327 -24.10 18.33 -16.93
CA ALA A 327 -24.38 16.93 -17.27
C ALA A 327 -24.85 16.14 -16.04
N ALA A 328 -24.21 16.33 -14.89
CA ALA A 328 -24.60 15.70 -13.63
C ALA A 328 -26.02 16.10 -13.21
N ASP A 329 -26.35 17.38 -13.27
CA ASP A 329 -27.69 17.90 -12.93
C ASP A 329 -28.78 17.30 -13.84
N THR A 330 -28.49 17.17 -15.14
CA THR A 330 -29.40 16.57 -16.13
C THR A 330 -29.58 15.06 -15.89
N LEU A 331 -28.50 14.33 -15.56
CA LEU A 331 -28.53 12.88 -15.37
C LEU A 331 -29.11 12.46 -14.02
N LEU A 332 -28.96 13.29 -12.98
CA LEU A 332 -29.37 12.98 -11.61
C LEU A 332 -30.68 13.65 -11.20
N ALA A 333 -31.37 14.31 -12.14
CA ALA A 333 -32.68 14.95 -11.96
C ALA A 333 -32.79 15.82 -10.70
N GLY A 334 -31.73 16.58 -10.38
CA GLY A 334 -31.72 17.51 -9.24
C GLY A 334 -31.70 16.86 -7.84
N ARG A 335 -31.45 15.54 -7.72
CA ARG A 335 -31.42 14.84 -6.42
C ARG A 335 -30.17 15.13 -5.56
N ILE A 336 -29.20 15.89 -6.07
CA ILE A 336 -27.93 16.17 -5.38
C ILE A 336 -27.67 17.68 -5.35
N VAL A 337 -27.43 18.23 -4.15
CA VAL A 337 -26.95 19.60 -3.95
C VAL A 337 -25.43 19.60 -4.04
N LEU A 338 -24.88 20.09 -5.16
CA LEU A 338 -23.43 20.25 -5.33
C LEU A 338 -22.92 21.44 -4.51
N GLY A 339 -21.73 21.30 -3.92
CA GLY A 339 -21.07 22.37 -3.17
C GLY A 339 -20.64 23.57 -4.04
N THR A 340 -20.07 24.60 -3.42
CA THR A 340 -19.49 25.75 -4.13
C THR A 340 -17.96 25.63 -4.22
N LEU A 341 -17.37 26.15 -5.30
CA LEU A 341 -15.91 26.17 -5.48
C LEU A 341 -15.28 27.23 -4.57
N THR A 342 -14.36 26.83 -3.70
CA THR A 342 -13.62 27.77 -2.84
C THR A 342 -12.30 28.18 -3.49
N LEU A 343 -11.77 29.34 -3.09
CA LEU A 343 -10.41 29.79 -3.44
C LEU A 343 -9.32 28.73 -3.10
N LYS A 344 -9.61 27.83 -2.16
CA LYS A 344 -8.74 26.70 -1.77
C LYS A 344 -8.43 25.77 -2.95
N THR A 345 -9.40 25.49 -3.83
CA THR A 345 -9.20 24.60 -4.99
C THR A 345 -8.29 25.21 -6.05
N TYR A 346 -8.43 26.51 -6.30
CA TYR A 346 -7.52 27.24 -7.17
C TYR A 346 -6.08 27.23 -6.62
N GLY A 347 -5.91 27.45 -5.31
CA GLY A 347 -4.62 27.37 -4.64
C GLY A 347 -3.99 25.96 -4.71
N LYS A 348 -4.77 24.92 -4.43
CA LYS A 348 -4.34 23.51 -4.53
C LYS A 348 -3.88 23.16 -5.96
N THR A 349 -4.67 23.54 -6.96
CA THR A 349 -4.36 23.28 -8.38
C THR A 349 -3.10 24.00 -8.83
N LEU A 350 -2.92 25.26 -8.41
CA LEU A 350 -1.71 26.04 -8.69
C LEU A 350 -0.45 25.36 -8.12
N ALA A 351 -0.49 25.01 -6.83
CA ALA A 351 0.62 24.35 -6.16
C ALA A 351 0.98 23.01 -6.82
N MET A 352 -0.02 22.21 -7.18
CA MET A 352 0.19 20.91 -7.80
C MET A 352 0.71 21.02 -9.24
N THR A 353 0.20 21.96 -10.02
CA THR A 353 0.70 22.20 -11.39
C THR A 353 2.17 22.63 -11.35
N LEU A 354 2.56 23.50 -10.41
CA LEU A 354 3.95 23.89 -10.21
C LEU A 354 4.83 22.71 -9.79
N LEU A 355 4.34 21.82 -8.92
CA LEU A 355 5.04 20.57 -8.55
C LEU A 355 5.24 19.65 -9.76
N VAL A 356 4.20 19.45 -10.59
CA VAL A 356 4.29 18.63 -11.81
C VAL A 356 5.33 19.19 -12.76
N PHE A 357 5.33 20.50 -13.02
CA PHE A 357 6.36 21.14 -13.84
C PHE A 357 7.75 21.00 -13.21
N ALA A 358 7.89 21.18 -11.90
CA ALA A 358 9.17 21.00 -11.20
C ALA A 358 9.71 19.57 -11.34
N PHE A 359 8.86 18.55 -11.15
CA PHE A 359 9.22 17.15 -11.38
C PHE A 359 9.60 16.89 -12.84
N ALA A 360 8.83 17.41 -13.81
CA ALA A 360 9.13 17.26 -15.22
C ALA A 360 10.47 17.93 -15.59
N PHE A 361 10.78 19.10 -15.02
CA PHE A 361 12.08 19.76 -15.17
C PHE A 361 13.22 18.94 -14.57
N LEU A 362 13.06 18.42 -13.35
CA LEU A 362 14.06 17.57 -12.70
C LEU A 362 14.33 16.30 -13.51
N PHE A 363 13.29 15.63 -13.99
CA PHE A 363 13.40 14.41 -14.78
C PHE A 363 14.07 14.70 -16.12
N THR A 364 13.64 15.76 -16.81
CA THR A 364 14.24 16.19 -18.08
C THR A 364 15.70 16.60 -17.89
N PHE A 365 16.03 17.29 -16.80
CA PHE A 365 17.41 17.64 -16.45
C PHE A 365 18.26 16.40 -16.15
N ALA A 366 17.72 15.40 -15.45
CA ALA A 366 18.39 14.13 -15.19
C ALA A 366 18.68 13.38 -16.50
N VAL A 367 17.68 13.24 -17.38
CA VAL A 367 17.82 12.67 -18.73
C VAL A 367 18.87 13.43 -19.54
N TYR A 368 18.86 14.76 -19.49
CA TYR A 368 19.79 15.61 -20.24
C TYR A 368 21.25 15.53 -19.71
N LYS A 369 21.42 15.46 -18.38
CA LYS A 369 22.71 15.28 -17.72
C LYS A 369 23.31 13.91 -18.05
N GLU A 370 22.48 12.87 -18.07
CA GLU A 370 22.92 11.52 -18.41
C GLU A 370 23.23 11.37 -19.91
N THR A 371 22.44 12.03 -20.78
CA THR A 371 22.68 12.05 -22.22
C THR A 371 23.86 12.93 -22.65
N ASN A 372 24.42 13.75 -21.75
CA ASN A 372 25.70 14.44 -21.87
C ASN A 372 26.01 14.85 -23.33
N VAL A 373 25.49 15.99 -23.77
CA VAL A 373 25.69 16.53 -25.13
C VAL A 373 27.18 16.66 -25.52
N MET A 374 28.13 16.59 -24.58
CA MET A 374 29.57 16.48 -24.85
C MET A 374 30.10 15.06 -25.09
N ARG A 375 29.40 13.99 -24.70
CA ARG A 375 29.76 12.59 -25.00
C ARG A 375 29.37 12.14 -26.40
N MET A 376 28.59 12.93 -27.14
CA MET A 376 28.35 12.69 -28.57
C MET A 376 29.64 12.80 -29.42
N LYS A 377 30.73 13.35 -28.87
CA LYS A 377 32.05 13.39 -29.52
C LYS A 377 33.00 12.23 -29.17
N SER A 378 32.64 11.36 -28.24
CA SER A 378 33.49 10.20 -27.89
C SER A 378 32.76 8.92 -28.25
N THR A 379 33.08 8.45 -29.45
CA THR A 379 32.98 7.07 -29.92
C THR A 379 33.58 6.14 -28.86
N ASP A 380 32.73 5.61 -27.99
CA ASP A 380 32.85 4.28 -27.39
C ASP A 380 31.54 3.97 -26.67
N VAL A 381 30.53 3.64 -27.46
CA VAL A 381 29.29 3.08 -26.94
C VAL A 381 29.57 1.60 -26.67
N ALA A 382 30.12 1.32 -25.49
CA ALA A 382 30.27 -0.03 -24.98
C ALA A 382 28.94 -0.79 -25.16
N ARG A 383 28.97 -1.85 -25.95
CA ARG A 383 27.80 -2.63 -26.34
C ARG A 383 27.21 -3.31 -25.10
N GLU A 384 25.95 -3.01 -24.79
CA GLU A 384 25.27 -3.68 -23.67
C GLU A 384 25.00 -5.16 -24.03
N LYS A 385 25.30 -6.07 -23.11
CA LYS A 385 25.10 -7.51 -23.32
C LYS A 385 23.60 -7.85 -23.35
N MET A 386 23.17 -8.48 -24.44
CA MET A 386 21.84 -9.11 -24.54
C MET A 386 21.73 -10.31 -23.59
N PRO A 387 20.50 -10.70 -23.16
CA PRO A 387 20.31 -11.91 -22.37
C PRO A 387 20.88 -13.13 -23.10
N GLY A 388 21.77 -13.86 -22.43
CA GLY A 388 22.56 -14.95 -22.98
C GLY A 388 21.78 -16.26 -23.14
N LYS A 389 22.38 -17.38 -22.73
CA LYS A 389 21.77 -18.72 -22.84
C LYS A 389 20.44 -18.87 -22.06
N LEU A 390 20.26 -18.11 -20.98
CA LEU A 390 19.08 -18.14 -20.10
C LEU A 390 17.82 -17.45 -20.66
N ARG A 391 17.80 -17.03 -21.93
CA ARG A 391 16.65 -16.31 -22.53
C ARG A 391 15.38 -17.17 -22.68
N TYR A 392 15.49 -18.42 -23.13
CA TYR A 392 14.33 -19.31 -23.24
C TYR A 392 13.78 -19.72 -21.86
N PRO A 393 14.60 -20.21 -20.90
CA PRO A 393 14.08 -20.51 -19.57
C PRO A 393 13.56 -19.26 -18.86
N GLY A 394 14.21 -18.09 -19.03
CA GLY A 394 13.72 -16.83 -18.49
C GLY A 394 12.38 -16.37 -19.06
N LEU A 395 12.06 -16.70 -20.32
CA LEU A 395 10.74 -16.46 -20.89
C LEU A 395 9.69 -17.40 -20.29
N VAL A 396 10.01 -18.70 -20.20
CA VAL A 396 9.11 -19.72 -19.62
C VAL A 396 8.78 -19.39 -18.16
N ILE A 397 9.79 -19.06 -17.36
CA ILE A 397 9.60 -18.62 -15.96
C ILE A 397 8.72 -17.36 -15.91
N GLY A 398 8.94 -16.39 -16.80
CA GLY A 398 8.12 -15.18 -16.88
C GLY A 398 6.64 -15.48 -17.17
N ILE A 399 6.36 -16.42 -18.07
CA ILE A 399 4.99 -16.86 -18.41
C ILE A 399 4.35 -17.58 -17.23
N ILE A 400 5.07 -18.50 -16.58
CA ILE A 400 4.57 -19.22 -15.40
C ILE A 400 4.21 -18.25 -14.28
N LEU A 401 5.09 -17.28 -13.99
CA LEU A 401 4.83 -16.26 -12.97
C LEU A 401 3.63 -15.38 -13.31
N ALA A 402 3.49 -14.97 -14.57
CA ALA A 402 2.35 -14.17 -15.01
C ALA A 402 1.03 -14.97 -14.93
N LEU A 403 1.01 -16.24 -15.34
CA LEU A 403 -0.15 -17.11 -15.22
C LEU A 403 -0.50 -17.41 -13.76
N ALA A 404 0.49 -17.70 -12.92
CA ALA A 404 0.28 -17.90 -11.49
C ALA A 404 -0.31 -16.65 -10.84
N ALA A 405 0.16 -15.45 -11.21
CA ALA A 405 -0.41 -14.20 -10.74
C ALA A 405 -1.87 -14.03 -11.19
N LEU A 406 -2.20 -14.33 -12.45
CA LEU A 406 -3.59 -14.26 -12.96
C LEU A 406 -4.52 -15.26 -12.28
N LEU A 407 -4.08 -16.51 -12.09
CA LEU A 407 -4.86 -17.53 -11.39
C LEU A 407 -5.08 -17.18 -9.91
N THR A 408 -4.09 -16.54 -9.29
CA THR A 408 -4.22 -16.05 -7.90
C THR A 408 -5.16 -14.85 -7.84
N PHE A 409 -5.06 -13.92 -8.80
CA PHE A 409 -5.95 -12.77 -8.92
C PHE A 409 -7.42 -13.17 -9.13
N SER A 410 -7.67 -14.28 -9.83
CA SER A 410 -9.03 -14.81 -10.03
C SER A 410 -9.68 -15.35 -8.76
N LYS A 411 -8.93 -15.59 -7.68
CA LYS A 411 -9.48 -16.11 -6.43
C LYS A 411 -9.88 -14.96 -5.51
N ILE A 412 -11.11 -15.00 -5.02
CA ILE A 412 -11.64 -14.05 -4.02
C ILE A 412 -10.72 -13.95 -2.79
N GLN A 413 -10.10 -15.08 -2.41
CA GLN A 413 -9.21 -15.23 -1.25
C GLN A 413 -7.90 -14.42 -1.33
N ALA A 414 -7.43 -14.10 -2.53
CA ALA A 414 -6.15 -13.40 -2.71
C ALA A 414 -6.25 -11.87 -2.51
N ALA A 415 -7.47 -11.36 -2.25
CA ALA A 415 -7.77 -9.99 -1.85
C ALA A 415 -7.02 -8.90 -2.64
N GLU A 416 -6.83 -9.10 -3.95
CA GLU A 416 -6.06 -8.21 -4.85
C GLU A 416 -4.74 -7.69 -4.25
N GLY A 417 -4.05 -8.52 -3.46
CA GLY A 417 -2.89 -8.09 -2.69
C GLY A 417 -1.79 -7.50 -3.59
N SER A 418 -1.07 -6.50 -3.07
CA SER A 418 0.04 -5.83 -3.77
C SER A 418 1.13 -6.81 -4.26
N GLY A 419 1.28 -7.95 -3.58
CA GLY A 419 2.16 -9.05 -3.98
C GLY A 419 1.81 -9.67 -5.34
N VAL A 420 0.53 -9.79 -5.69
CA VAL A 420 0.09 -10.37 -6.98
C VAL A 420 0.43 -9.43 -8.13
N VAL A 421 0.24 -8.12 -7.94
CA VAL A 421 0.61 -7.09 -8.92
C VAL A 421 2.13 -7.07 -9.12
N LEU A 422 2.93 -7.18 -8.04
CA LEU A 422 4.38 -7.26 -8.12
C LEU A 422 4.86 -8.53 -8.83
N LEU A 423 4.22 -9.68 -8.55
CA LEU A 423 4.52 -10.95 -9.21
C LEU A 423 4.21 -10.88 -10.71
N PHE A 424 3.08 -10.27 -11.08
CA PHE A 424 2.69 -10.03 -12.47
C PHE A 424 3.68 -9.08 -13.17
N ALA A 425 4.07 -7.97 -12.52
CA ALA A 425 5.05 -7.04 -13.04
C ALA A 425 6.43 -7.71 -13.24
N LEU A 426 6.84 -8.59 -12.32
CA LEU A 426 8.06 -9.38 -12.44
C LEU A 426 7.99 -10.37 -13.61
N GLY A 427 6.88 -11.09 -13.75
CA GLY A 427 6.61 -11.98 -14.89
C GLY A 427 6.67 -11.22 -16.22
N LEU A 428 6.00 -10.07 -16.29
CA LEU A 428 6.00 -9.20 -17.46
C LEU A 428 7.39 -8.66 -17.79
N TYR A 429 8.20 -8.28 -16.79
CA TYR A 429 9.59 -7.86 -16.99
C TYR A 429 10.40 -8.96 -17.68
N LEU A 430 10.29 -10.20 -17.19
CA LEU A 430 11.00 -11.35 -17.75
C LEU A 430 10.53 -11.66 -19.17
N ILE A 431 9.22 -11.60 -19.43
CA ILE A 431 8.64 -11.78 -20.77
C ILE A 431 9.17 -10.72 -21.73
N LEU A 432 9.07 -9.44 -21.37
CA LEU A 432 9.52 -8.34 -22.22
C LEU A 432 11.04 -8.41 -22.46
N ARG A 433 11.85 -8.63 -21.43
CA ARG A 433 13.31 -8.70 -21.55
C ARG A 433 13.76 -9.89 -22.40
N ASN A 434 13.22 -11.08 -22.15
CA ASN A 434 13.68 -12.28 -22.82
C ASN A 434 13.02 -12.50 -24.17
N GLY A 435 11.71 -12.26 -24.28
CA GLY A 435 10.93 -12.33 -25.52
C GLY A 435 11.43 -11.34 -26.56
N TRP A 436 11.66 -10.08 -26.19
CA TRP A 436 12.23 -9.08 -27.10
C TRP A 436 13.67 -9.46 -27.52
N GLY A 437 14.46 -10.03 -26.60
CA GLY A 437 15.79 -10.55 -26.90
C GLY A 437 15.79 -11.69 -27.92
N ILE A 438 14.82 -12.61 -27.85
CA ILE A 438 14.62 -13.70 -28.81
C ILE A 438 14.18 -13.13 -30.17
N PHE A 439 13.18 -12.25 -30.19
CA PHE A 439 12.66 -11.60 -31.39
C PHE A 439 13.76 -10.87 -32.18
N LEU A 440 14.60 -10.08 -31.50
CA LEU A 440 15.72 -9.37 -32.15
C LEU A 440 16.78 -10.33 -32.72
N LYS A 441 17.02 -11.48 -32.08
CA LYS A 441 17.96 -12.47 -32.59
C LYS A 441 17.39 -13.22 -33.80
N GLN A 442 16.11 -13.56 -33.78
CA GLN A 442 15.44 -14.19 -34.92
C GLN A 442 15.40 -13.25 -36.13
N ARG A 443 15.17 -11.95 -35.89
CA ARG A 443 15.22 -10.93 -36.95
C ARG A 443 16.63 -10.75 -37.54
N ARG A 444 17.69 -10.97 -36.74
CA ARG A 444 19.08 -11.04 -37.26
C ARG A 444 19.31 -12.24 -38.18
N SER A 445 18.59 -13.35 -37.97
CA SER A 445 18.70 -14.54 -38.83
C SER A 445 18.20 -14.25 -40.26
N HIS A 446 17.20 -13.38 -40.40
CA HIS A 446 16.71 -12.92 -41.71
C HIS A 446 17.49 -11.69 -42.20
N ARG A 447 18.64 -11.93 -42.86
CA ARG A 447 19.57 -10.89 -43.36
C ARG A 447 18.87 -9.73 -44.07
N ARG A 448 17.92 -10.01 -44.98
CA ARG A 448 17.22 -9.00 -45.80
C ARG A 448 16.44 -7.96 -44.95
N SER A 449 15.71 -8.42 -43.93
CA SER A 449 14.98 -7.51 -43.03
C SER A 449 15.89 -6.83 -41.99
N TYR A 450 17.01 -7.45 -41.63
CA TYR A 450 17.96 -6.88 -40.68
C TYR A 450 18.69 -5.67 -41.27
N TYR A 451 19.23 -5.80 -42.49
CA TYR A 451 19.97 -4.70 -43.13
C TYR A 451 19.07 -3.50 -43.45
N GLN A 452 17.83 -3.72 -43.89
CA GLN A 452 16.87 -2.63 -44.17
C GLN A 452 16.50 -1.82 -42.91
N LYS A 453 16.52 -2.43 -41.72
CA LYS A 453 16.07 -1.81 -40.46
C LYS A 453 17.20 -1.57 -39.46
N LEU A 454 18.46 -1.63 -39.90
CA LEU A 454 19.64 -1.54 -39.04
C LEU A 454 19.84 -0.12 -38.49
N ILE A 455 19.75 0.88 -39.37
CA ILE A 455 19.95 2.30 -39.03
C ILE A 455 18.92 2.81 -38.02
N PRO A 456 17.58 2.63 -38.21
CA PRO A 456 16.60 3.11 -37.24
C PRO A 456 16.66 2.37 -35.89
N ASN A 457 17.06 1.11 -35.86
CA ASN A 457 17.07 0.29 -34.65
C ASN A 457 18.45 0.18 -33.97
N HIS A 458 19.45 0.95 -34.42
CA HIS A 458 20.82 0.85 -33.92
C HIS A 458 20.90 1.01 -32.38
N MET A 459 20.11 1.94 -31.81
CA MET A 459 20.01 2.12 -30.35
C MET A 459 19.46 0.89 -29.63
N LEU A 460 18.49 0.17 -30.20
CA LEU A 460 17.86 -1.00 -29.58
C LEU A 460 18.82 -2.20 -29.54
N TYR A 461 19.69 -2.34 -30.55
CA TYR A 461 20.68 -3.42 -30.60
C TYR A 461 21.92 -3.17 -29.73
N HIS A 462 22.30 -1.90 -29.52
CA HIS A 462 23.51 -1.54 -28.75
C HIS A 462 23.23 -1.20 -27.28
N LYS A 463 22.03 -0.71 -26.96
CA LYS A 463 21.60 -0.34 -25.60
C LYS A 463 20.37 -1.14 -25.15
N PHE A 464 20.42 -2.45 -25.37
CA PHE A 464 19.27 -3.34 -25.16
C PHE A 464 18.77 -3.34 -23.71
N GLN A 465 19.67 -3.32 -22.72
CA GLN A 465 19.27 -3.39 -21.31
C GLN A 465 18.56 -2.12 -20.88
N ARG A 466 19.08 -0.95 -21.28
CA ARG A 466 18.41 0.33 -21.02
C ARG A 466 17.07 0.42 -21.74
N ALA A 467 17.02 0.07 -23.03
CA ALA A 467 15.80 0.10 -23.81
C ALA A 467 14.72 -0.82 -23.20
N SER A 468 15.08 -2.04 -22.83
CA SER A 468 14.17 -2.99 -22.18
C SER A 468 13.66 -2.48 -20.83
N ARG A 469 14.50 -1.83 -20.01
CA ARG A 469 14.08 -1.21 -18.74
C ARG A 469 13.10 -0.06 -18.94
N TYR A 470 13.36 0.83 -19.92
CA TYR A 470 12.45 1.94 -20.21
C TYR A 470 11.12 1.47 -20.77
N VAL A 471 11.13 0.50 -21.68
CA VAL A 471 9.90 -0.10 -22.22
C VAL A 471 9.11 -0.79 -21.11
N PHE A 472 9.77 -1.57 -20.25
CA PHE A 472 9.12 -2.18 -19.10
C PHE A 472 8.49 -1.14 -18.18
N LEU A 473 9.25 -0.10 -17.79
CA LEU A 473 8.75 0.97 -16.94
C LEU A 473 7.51 1.63 -17.57
N LEU A 474 7.59 1.95 -18.87
CA LEU A 474 6.48 2.52 -19.63
C LEU A 474 5.26 1.59 -19.62
N THR A 475 5.45 0.29 -19.88
CA THR A 475 4.37 -0.70 -19.88
C THR A 475 3.73 -0.82 -18.49
N VAL A 476 4.51 -0.89 -17.41
CA VAL A 476 3.99 -0.95 -16.05
C VAL A 476 3.17 0.29 -15.72
N ILE A 477 3.65 1.48 -16.07
CA ILE A 477 2.89 2.72 -15.85
C ILE A 477 1.56 2.68 -16.60
N HIS A 478 1.55 2.26 -17.86
CA HIS A 478 0.31 2.17 -18.65
C HIS A 478 -0.65 1.13 -18.08
N ILE A 479 -0.15 -0.03 -17.65
CA ILE A 479 -0.98 -1.06 -17.01
C ILE A 479 -1.54 -0.52 -15.70
N CYS A 480 -0.73 0.11 -14.84
CA CYS A 480 -1.21 0.70 -13.59
C CYS A 480 -2.27 1.76 -13.86
N THR A 481 -2.05 2.66 -14.82
CA THR A 481 -3.05 3.64 -15.25
C THR A 481 -4.32 2.95 -15.74
N PHE A 482 -4.22 1.98 -16.65
CA PHE A 482 -5.38 1.29 -17.20
C PHE A 482 -6.15 0.50 -16.14
N VAL A 483 -5.46 -0.21 -15.24
CA VAL A 483 -6.09 -0.93 -14.14
C VAL A 483 -6.85 0.02 -13.22
N LEU A 484 -6.28 1.17 -12.86
CA LEU A 484 -6.95 2.15 -12.01
C LEU A 484 -8.20 2.76 -12.67
N PHE A 485 -8.21 2.94 -13.99
CA PHE A 485 -9.35 3.53 -14.72
C PHE A 485 -10.41 2.50 -15.15
N SER A 486 -9.95 1.42 -15.78
CA SER A 486 -10.82 0.43 -16.38
C SER A 486 -11.52 -0.41 -15.34
N LYS A 487 -10.91 -0.63 -14.17
CA LYS A 487 -11.58 -1.34 -13.07
C LYS A 487 -12.86 -0.61 -12.66
N ASP A 488 -12.76 0.67 -12.31
CA ASP A 488 -13.91 1.45 -11.84
C ASP A 488 -14.96 1.65 -12.95
N ALA A 489 -14.52 1.83 -14.20
CA ALA A 489 -15.45 1.95 -15.34
C ALA A 489 -16.18 0.64 -15.65
N ILE A 490 -15.48 -0.50 -15.61
CA ILE A 490 -16.07 -1.83 -15.79
C ILE A 490 -16.99 -2.16 -14.61
N ALA A 491 -16.60 -1.81 -13.39
CA ALA A 491 -17.41 -1.96 -12.19
C ALA A 491 -18.78 -1.29 -12.37
N ILE A 492 -18.83 -0.03 -12.78
CA ILE A 492 -20.10 0.68 -13.02
C ILE A 492 -20.93 0.04 -14.13
N MET A 493 -20.30 -0.50 -15.19
CA MET A 493 -21.02 -1.16 -16.28
C MET A 493 -21.60 -2.53 -15.89
N ILE A 494 -21.00 -3.19 -14.90
CA ILE A 494 -21.42 -4.51 -14.42
C ILE A 494 -22.31 -4.39 -13.17
N ALA A 495 -22.22 -3.27 -12.44
CA ALA A 495 -22.96 -3.01 -11.22
C ALA A 495 -24.47 -3.23 -11.48
N PRO A 496 -25.12 -4.09 -10.69
CA PRO A 496 -26.56 -4.31 -10.81
C PRO A 496 -27.34 -3.06 -10.39
N GLU A 497 -28.62 -3.00 -10.78
CA GLU A 497 -29.52 -1.90 -10.37
C GLU A 497 -29.59 -1.81 -8.82
N PRO A 498 -29.67 -0.60 -8.23
CA PRO A 498 -29.65 -0.41 -6.77
C PRO A 498 -30.72 -1.22 -6.03
N GLU A 499 -31.88 -1.43 -6.64
CA GLU A 499 -33.00 -2.23 -6.10
C GLU A 499 -32.64 -3.71 -5.92
N ARG A 500 -31.68 -4.22 -6.71
CA ARG A 500 -31.15 -5.58 -6.57
C ARG A 500 -30.06 -5.67 -5.49
N GLU A 501 -29.38 -4.58 -5.17
CA GLU A 501 -28.38 -4.54 -4.11
C GLU A 501 -28.98 -4.37 -2.72
N LEU A 502 -30.15 -3.71 -2.63
CA LEU A 502 -30.89 -3.48 -1.39
C LEU A 502 -32.34 -3.99 -1.57
N PRO A 503 -32.56 -5.32 -1.47
CA PRO A 503 -33.87 -5.93 -1.70
C PRO A 503 -34.93 -5.66 -0.59
N TYR A 504 -34.52 -4.98 0.48
CA TYR A 504 -35.31 -4.64 1.66
C TYR A 504 -34.98 -3.22 2.10
N ASP A 505 -35.96 -2.51 2.67
CA ASP A 505 -35.78 -1.12 3.12
C ASP A 505 -34.98 -1.07 4.43
N TYR A 506 -35.27 -1.98 5.36
CA TYR A 506 -34.48 -2.15 6.59
C TYR A 506 -34.18 -3.62 6.86
N VAL A 507 -33.01 -3.84 7.46
CA VAL A 507 -32.56 -5.13 7.94
C VAL A 507 -32.11 -4.98 9.38
N CYS A 508 -32.69 -5.77 10.27
CA CYS A 508 -32.43 -5.75 11.69
C CYS A 508 -31.97 -7.13 12.16
N MET A 509 -31.07 -7.14 13.13
CA MET A 509 -30.65 -8.35 13.84
C MET A 509 -31.23 -8.27 15.25
N ALA A 510 -32.34 -8.96 15.48
CA ALA A 510 -33.15 -8.84 16.69
C ALA A 510 -32.95 -10.04 17.64
N ASN A 511 -33.26 -9.83 18.92
CA ASN A 511 -33.35 -10.89 19.94
C ASN A 511 -34.80 -10.98 20.48
N SER A 512 -35.06 -11.81 21.50
CA SER A 512 -36.40 -11.93 22.09
C SER A 512 -36.92 -10.66 22.77
N GLU A 513 -36.05 -9.73 23.17
CA GLU A 513 -36.44 -8.47 23.82
C GLU A 513 -37.13 -7.49 22.85
N ASP A 514 -36.95 -7.68 21.54
CA ASP A 514 -37.41 -6.77 20.49
C ASP A 514 -38.82 -7.11 19.94
N ASP A 515 -39.48 -8.16 20.44
CA ASP A 515 -40.78 -8.64 19.91
C ASP A 515 -41.83 -7.53 19.82
N ALA A 516 -41.97 -6.74 20.89
CA ALA A 516 -42.94 -5.64 20.94
C ALA A 516 -42.66 -4.56 19.88
N LEU A 517 -41.40 -4.29 19.58
CA LEU A 517 -41.01 -3.31 18.55
C LEU A 517 -41.31 -3.84 17.14
N MET A 518 -41.11 -5.14 16.91
CA MET A 518 -41.40 -5.76 15.61
C MET A 518 -42.89 -5.83 15.33
N ASP A 519 -43.70 -6.07 16.35
CA ASP A 519 -45.16 -6.04 16.23
C ASP A 519 -45.70 -4.63 15.97
N GLU A 520 -45.13 -3.61 16.61
CA GLU A 520 -45.47 -2.20 16.32
C GLU A 520 -45.17 -1.83 14.85
N ILE A 521 -44.06 -2.31 14.28
CA ILE A 521 -43.72 -2.09 12.87
C ILE A 521 -44.74 -2.76 11.94
N LYS A 522 -45.22 -3.97 12.28
CA LYS A 522 -46.27 -4.67 11.52
C LYS A 522 -47.60 -3.90 11.57
N GLU A 523 -47.96 -3.31 12.71
CA GLU A 523 -49.18 -2.51 12.87
C GLU A 523 -49.20 -1.27 11.96
N TYR A 524 -48.03 -0.68 11.67
CA TYR A 524 -47.91 0.42 10.70
C TYR A 524 -47.98 -0.02 9.23
N GLY A 525 -48.28 -1.28 8.96
CA GLY A 525 -48.50 -1.82 7.62
C GLY A 525 -47.24 -2.22 6.86
N ALA A 526 -46.08 -2.31 7.54
CA ALA A 526 -44.86 -2.81 6.93
C ALA A 526 -44.86 -4.34 6.84
N GLU A 527 -44.32 -4.90 5.76
CA GLU A 527 -44.11 -6.33 5.60
C GLU A 527 -42.83 -6.71 6.37
N VAL A 528 -42.97 -7.50 7.44
CA VAL A 528 -41.86 -7.95 8.30
C VAL A 528 -41.66 -9.45 8.12
N LEU A 529 -40.49 -9.85 7.62
CA LEU A 529 -40.08 -11.24 7.46
C LEU A 529 -39.02 -11.59 8.51
N GLU A 530 -39.28 -12.61 9.32
CA GLU A 530 -38.38 -13.04 10.39
C GLU A 530 -37.82 -14.43 10.11
N TYR A 531 -36.49 -14.56 10.14
CA TYR A 531 -35.80 -15.83 9.96
C TYR A 531 -34.83 -16.09 11.12
N PRO A 532 -34.64 -17.34 11.57
CA PRO A 532 -33.64 -17.64 12.57
C PRO A 532 -32.24 -17.40 12.00
N MET A 533 -31.35 -16.83 12.81
CA MET A 533 -29.95 -16.63 12.46
C MET A 533 -29.01 -16.91 13.62
N VAL A 534 -27.76 -17.16 13.30
CA VAL A 534 -26.65 -17.16 14.25
C VAL A 534 -25.58 -16.19 13.80
N ARG A 535 -24.74 -15.73 14.74
CA ARG A 535 -23.63 -14.86 14.37
C ARG A 535 -22.42 -15.69 13.97
N ALA A 536 -21.86 -15.43 12.78
CA ALA A 536 -20.69 -16.11 12.25
C ALA A 536 -19.50 -15.13 12.24
N THR A 537 -18.65 -15.24 13.25
CA THR A 537 -17.52 -14.33 13.46
C THR A 537 -16.23 -14.93 12.91
N THR A 538 -15.48 -14.16 12.11
CA THR A 538 -14.16 -14.54 11.60
C THR A 538 -13.04 -13.81 12.33
N VAL A 539 -11.84 -14.40 12.31
CA VAL A 539 -10.69 -13.95 13.09
C VAL A 539 -10.27 -12.53 12.71
N ASP A 540 -10.17 -12.24 11.41
CA ASP A 540 -9.69 -10.95 10.91
C ASP A 540 -10.57 -10.44 9.76
N ARG A 541 -10.93 -9.14 9.83
CA ARG A 541 -11.68 -8.45 8.76
C ARG A 541 -10.81 -7.57 7.88
N THR A 542 -9.54 -7.37 8.22
CA THR A 542 -8.69 -6.34 7.63
C THR A 542 -7.63 -6.94 6.72
N LEU A 543 -7.29 -6.23 5.63
CA LEU A 543 -6.15 -6.60 4.78
C LEU A 543 -4.80 -6.41 5.50
N ARG A 544 -4.76 -5.73 6.65
CA ARG A 544 -3.53 -5.42 7.37
C ARG A 544 -3.11 -6.61 8.23
N THR A 545 -1.81 -6.79 8.39
CA THR A 545 -1.29 -7.80 9.30
C THR A 545 -1.38 -7.25 10.72
N GLU A 546 -2.45 -7.59 11.43
CA GLU A 546 -2.60 -7.29 12.86
C GLU A 546 -1.72 -8.24 13.70
N ASP A 547 -1.42 -7.86 14.95
CA ASP A 547 -0.61 -8.70 15.84
C ASP A 547 -1.37 -9.98 16.20
N PHE A 548 -0.95 -11.09 15.60
CA PHE A 548 -1.58 -12.40 15.76
C PHE A 548 -1.49 -12.97 17.18
N ARG A 549 -0.65 -12.39 18.05
CA ARG A 549 -0.46 -12.80 19.44
C ARG A 549 -1.55 -12.25 20.36
N GLN A 550 -2.27 -11.22 19.92
CA GLN A 550 -3.37 -10.60 20.64
C GLN A 550 -4.71 -10.97 20.00
N CYS A 551 -5.81 -10.68 20.71
CA CYS A 551 -7.13 -10.74 20.10
C CYS A 551 -7.20 -9.71 18.97
N ILE A 552 -7.41 -10.16 17.74
CA ILE A 552 -7.49 -9.28 16.58
C ILE A 552 -8.82 -8.53 16.64
N LEU A 553 -8.77 -7.25 16.98
CA LEU A 553 -9.91 -6.34 16.98
C LEU A 553 -9.64 -5.27 15.93
N PRO A 554 -10.57 -5.02 14.99
CA PRO A 554 -11.93 -5.55 14.87
C PRO A 554 -12.03 -6.89 14.12
N GLN A 555 -12.95 -7.76 14.55
CA GLN A 555 -13.21 -9.07 13.93
C GLN A 555 -14.20 -8.99 12.75
N GLY A 556 -14.20 -10.02 11.90
CA GLY A 556 -15.17 -10.14 10.83
C GLY A 556 -16.51 -10.59 11.39
N GLN A 557 -17.58 -9.88 11.05
CA GLN A 557 -18.92 -10.15 11.56
C GLN A 557 -19.81 -10.52 10.36
N ASN A 558 -20.36 -11.74 10.35
CA ASN A 558 -21.17 -12.29 9.27
C ASN A 558 -22.43 -12.97 9.81
N ILE A 559 -23.44 -13.16 8.96
CA ILE A 559 -24.74 -13.77 9.32
C ILE A 559 -24.69 -15.26 8.99
N GLY A 560 -25.04 -16.12 9.93
CA GLY A 560 -25.24 -17.55 9.73
C GLY A 560 -26.72 -17.90 9.57
N ILE A 561 -27.08 -18.64 8.53
CA ILE A 561 -28.46 -19.13 8.29
C ILE A 561 -28.47 -20.61 7.91
N SER A 562 -29.64 -21.25 7.95
CA SER A 562 -29.85 -22.62 7.48
C SER A 562 -30.02 -22.71 5.95
N GLU A 563 -29.94 -23.92 5.40
CA GLU A 563 -30.18 -24.18 3.97
C GLU A 563 -31.61 -23.83 3.58
N SER A 564 -32.58 -24.20 4.42
CA SER A 564 -33.99 -23.88 4.21
C SER A 564 -34.24 -22.37 4.10
N THR A 565 -33.68 -21.58 5.04
CA THR A 565 -33.74 -20.12 5.01
C THR A 565 -33.06 -19.55 3.77
N TYR A 566 -31.92 -20.10 3.34
CA TYR A 566 -31.27 -19.68 2.09
C TYR A 566 -32.20 -19.83 0.88
N TYR A 567 -32.86 -20.98 0.73
CA TYR A 567 -33.76 -21.21 -0.40
C TYR A 567 -34.98 -20.27 -0.39
N GLU A 568 -35.53 -19.96 0.77
CA GLU A 568 -36.63 -19.02 0.93
C GLU A 568 -36.22 -17.60 0.56
N LEU A 569 -35.12 -17.11 1.12
CA LEU A 569 -34.56 -15.80 0.78
C LEU A 569 -34.19 -15.70 -0.70
N LYS A 570 -33.57 -16.75 -1.26
CA LYS A 570 -33.22 -16.79 -2.67
C LYS A 570 -34.45 -16.66 -3.54
N LYS A 571 -35.54 -17.36 -3.23
CA LYS A 571 -36.82 -17.30 -3.96
C LYS A 571 -37.45 -15.89 -3.93
N LEU A 572 -37.27 -15.15 -2.83
CA LEU A 572 -37.78 -13.78 -2.69
C LEU A 572 -36.99 -12.77 -3.50
N VAL A 573 -35.68 -12.96 -3.66
CA VAL A 573 -34.79 -12.03 -4.37
C VAL A 573 -34.62 -12.41 -5.85
N SER A 574 -34.58 -13.70 -6.18
CA SER A 574 -34.36 -14.21 -7.54
C SER A 574 -35.17 -15.49 -7.80
N LYS A 575 -35.76 -15.61 -8.99
CA LYS A 575 -36.46 -16.84 -9.41
C LYS A 575 -35.52 -17.98 -9.83
N GLU A 576 -34.21 -17.77 -9.70
CA GLU A 576 -33.19 -18.74 -10.10
C GLU A 576 -33.02 -19.86 -9.05
N LYS A 577 -33.18 -21.11 -9.49
CA LYS A 577 -32.96 -22.29 -8.64
C LYS A 577 -31.46 -22.63 -8.62
N VAL A 578 -30.75 -22.11 -7.63
CA VAL A 578 -29.38 -22.54 -7.32
C VAL A 578 -29.45 -23.77 -6.42
N LYS A 579 -28.90 -24.90 -6.86
CA LYS A 579 -28.77 -26.08 -6.00
C LYS A 579 -27.51 -25.93 -5.14
N LEU A 580 -27.65 -25.94 -3.82
CA LEU A 580 -26.49 -25.91 -2.92
C LEU A 580 -25.68 -27.22 -3.04
N PRO A 581 -24.35 -27.16 -2.87
CA PRO A 581 -23.53 -28.36 -2.70
C PRO A 581 -23.86 -29.04 -1.36
N ASP A 582 -23.61 -30.35 -1.24
CA ASP A 582 -23.86 -31.08 0.00
C ASP A 582 -23.05 -30.49 1.17
N LEU A 583 -23.76 -29.84 2.11
CA LEU A 583 -23.18 -29.37 3.38
C LEU A 583 -23.23 -30.50 4.41
N ASP A 584 -22.33 -30.46 5.38
CA ASP A 584 -22.20 -31.52 6.39
C ASP A 584 -22.94 -31.18 7.69
N ALA A 585 -23.35 -32.20 8.42
CA ALA A 585 -23.99 -32.05 9.74
C ALA A 585 -23.01 -31.55 10.82
N GLU A 586 -21.70 -31.69 10.60
CA GLU A 586 -20.63 -31.19 11.48
C GLU A 586 -20.32 -29.69 11.25
N GLY A 587 -20.84 -29.10 10.17
CA GLY A 587 -20.62 -27.71 9.80
C GLY A 587 -19.21 -27.39 9.26
N LYS A 588 -18.36 -28.37 8.93
CA LYS A 588 -17.04 -28.09 8.31
C LYS A 588 -17.18 -27.58 6.89
N ARG A 589 -18.26 -27.92 6.17
CA ARG A 589 -18.54 -27.48 4.80
C ARG A 589 -19.61 -26.41 4.84
N ILE A 590 -19.28 -25.24 4.30
CA ILE A 590 -20.18 -24.08 4.26
C ILE A 590 -20.39 -23.60 2.83
N TYR A 591 -21.53 -22.96 2.60
CA TYR A 591 -21.75 -22.15 1.40
C TYR A 591 -21.74 -20.67 1.79
N VAL A 592 -21.11 -19.83 0.98
CA VAL A 592 -20.94 -18.41 1.32
C VAL A 592 -21.57 -17.53 0.24
N VAL A 593 -22.49 -16.68 0.66
CA VAL A 593 -23.02 -15.58 -0.15
C VAL A 593 -22.27 -14.32 0.25
N TYR A 594 -21.35 -13.89 -0.62
CA TYR A 594 -20.65 -12.63 -0.46
C TYR A 594 -21.61 -11.49 -0.83
N GLN A 595 -22.05 -10.75 0.19
CA GLN A 595 -22.92 -9.58 0.07
C GLN A 595 -22.11 -8.39 -0.46
N GLN A 596 -21.55 -8.54 -1.65
CA GLN A 596 -20.62 -7.62 -2.30
C GLN A 596 -21.15 -7.29 -3.69
N ASP A 597 -20.95 -6.03 -4.12
CA ASP A 597 -21.10 -5.65 -5.51
C ASP A 597 -20.03 -6.38 -6.35
N ILE A 598 -20.42 -6.87 -7.52
CA ILE A 598 -19.52 -7.47 -8.51
C ILE A 598 -18.46 -6.44 -8.96
N GLY A 599 -18.80 -5.15 -8.92
CA GLY A 599 -17.88 -4.04 -9.21
C GLY A 599 -16.84 -3.77 -8.13
N ASP A 600 -17.04 -4.25 -6.90
CA ASP A 600 -16.15 -4.01 -5.77
C ASP A 600 -14.97 -4.99 -5.76
N ASN A 601 -13.80 -4.60 -5.18
CA ASN A 601 -12.73 -5.60 -5.02
C ASN A 601 -13.23 -6.74 -4.12
N ALA A 602 -12.92 -7.97 -4.54
CA ALA A 602 -13.23 -9.17 -3.82
C ALA A 602 -12.66 -9.14 -2.39
N LYS A 603 -13.54 -9.38 -1.40
CA LYS A 603 -13.18 -9.43 0.02
C LYS A 603 -13.41 -10.85 0.53
N PRO A 604 -12.36 -11.57 0.97
CA PRO A 604 -12.56 -12.85 1.64
C PRO A 604 -13.38 -12.68 2.92
N LEU A 605 -13.94 -13.80 3.38
CA LEU A 605 -14.70 -13.87 4.64
C LEU A 605 -13.78 -13.70 5.86
N ASP A 606 -12.51 -14.11 5.71
CA ASP A 606 -11.48 -14.06 6.74
C ASP A 606 -10.15 -13.67 6.09
N TYR A 607 -9.54 -12.60 6.57
CA TYR A 607 -8.24 -12.13 6.08
C TYR A 607 -7.07 -12.80 6.79
N TYR A 608 -7.33 -13.58 7.84
CA TYR A 608 -6.30 -14.13 8.70
C TYR A 608 -5.31 -15.02 7.93
N PHE A 609 -4.06 -14.54 7.83
CA PHE A 609 -2.97 -15.16 7.07
C PHE A 609 -3.32 -15.58 5.63
N THR A 610 -4.30 -14.91 4.99
CA THR A 610 -4.70 -15.18 3.60
C THR A 610 -4.97 -16.68 3.33
N ARG A 611 -5.62 -17.36 4.28
CA ARG A 611 -5.89 -18.80 4.21
C ARG A 611 -7.04 -19.11 3.26
N THR A 612 -7.00 -20.31 2.67
CA THR A 612 -8.07 -20.82 1.80
C THR A 612 -9.34 -21.18 2.58
N ASN A 613 -9.17 -21.65 3.83
CA ASN A 613 -10.25 -22.05 4.71
C ASN A 613 -10.45 -20.99 5.79
N PRO A 614 -11.60 -20.29 5.83
CA PRO A 614 -11.88 -19.29 6.86
C PRO A 614 -12.04 -19.94 8.23
N TYR A 615 -11.59 -19.22 9.25
CA TYR A 615 -11.73 -19.60 10.64
C TYR A 615 -12.97 -18.92 11.20
N ILE A 616 -14.00 -19.71 11.53
CA ILE A 616 -15.31 -19.18 11.91
C ILE A 616 -15.71 -19.69 13.30
N PHE A 617 -16.00 -18.73 14.18
CA PHE A 617 -16.65 -18.92 15.47
C PHE A 617 -18.15 -18.61 15.34
N ILE A 618 -19.01 -19.41 15.97
CA ILE A 618 -20.46 -19.16 16.00
C ILE A 618 -20.80 -18.45 17.31
N GLY A 619 -20.95 -17.13 17.23
CA GLY A 619 -21.17 -16.24 18.37
C GLY A 619 -20.72 -14.80 18.06
N GLN A 620 -20.84 -13.93 19.06
CA GLN A 620 -20.39 -12.54 18.97
C GLN A 620 -18.86 -12.43 18.83
N PRO A 621 -18.33 -11.28 18.37
CA PRO A 621 -16.91 -10.98 18.46
C PRO A 621 -16.38 -11.16 19.88
N LEU A 622 -15.26 -11.85 19.98
CA LEU A 622 -14.61 -12.11 21.25
C LEU A 622 -13.66 -10.95 21.56
N THR A 623 -13.65 -10.52 22.82
CA THR A 623 -12.77 -9.45 23.30
C THR A 623 -11.47 -10.00 23.91
N GLY A 624 -11.40 -11.30 24.21
CA GLY A 624 -10.17 -11.92 24.69
C GLY A 624 -10.09 -13.44 24.46
N TYR A 625 -9.10 -13.91 23.72
CA TYR A 625 -8.74 -15.32 23.64
C TYR A 625 -7.23 -15.51 23.56
N TRP A 626 -6.75 -16.68 23.97
CA TRP A 626 -5.33 -17.04 23.84
C TRP A 626 -5.01 -17.46 22.41
N PHE A 627 -3.99 -16.85 21.80
CA PHE A 627 -3.69 -17.05 20.37
C PHE A 627 -3.34 -18.50 20.00
N LEU A 628 -2.77 -19.29 20.93
CA LEU A 628 -2.49 -20.72 20.71
C LEU A 628 -3.73 -21.60 20.82
N SER A 629 -4.78 -21.16 21.53
CA SER A 629 -6.06 -21.86 21.61
C SER A 629 -7.10 -21.34 20.63
N ARG A 630 -6.78 -20.31 19.83
CA ARG A 630 -7.71 -19.73 18.85
C ARG A 630 -8.26 -20.78 17.90
N ASP A 631 -7.44 -21.72 17.43
CA ASP A 631 -7.84 -22.79 16.51
C ASP A 631 -8.84 -23.79 17.15
N LYS A 632 -9.00 -23.77 18.48
CA LYS A 632 -10.05 -24.53 19.19
C LYS A 632 -11.38 -23.78 19.26
N ILE A 633 -11.33 -22.45 19.20
CA ILE A 633 -12.51 -21.57 19.30
C ILE A 633 -13.05 -21.28 17.89
N TYR A 634 -12.17 -20.89 16.97
CA TYR A 634 -12.49 -20.66 15.57
C TYR A 634 -12.22 -21.93 14.78
N MET A 635 -13.28 -22.60 14.37
CA MET A 635 -13.18 -23.82 13.60
C MET A 635 -12.83 -23.50 12.13
N PRO A 636 -11.83 -24.16 11.53
CA PRO A 636 -11.55 -24.02 10.11
C PRO A 636 -12.68 -24.64 9.29
N ARG A 637 -13.25 -23.88 8.36
CA ARG A 637 -14.32 -24.33 7.47
C ARG A 637 -13.87 -24.35 6.02
N THR A 638 -14.36 -25.33 5.26
CA THR A 638 -14.14 -25.49 3.82
C THR A 638 -15.30 -24.86 3.08
N ILE A 639 -15.03 -23.91 2.19
CA ILE A 639 -16.04 -23.29 1.33
C ILE A 639 -16.36 -24.27 0.21
N ALA A 640 -17.51 -24.94 0.27
CA ALA A 640 -17.96 -25.92 -0.71
C ALA A 640 -18.47 -25.26 -2.00
N GLY A 641 -18.96 -24.03 -1.89
CA GLY A 641 -19.38 -23.18 -2.99
C GLY A 641 -19.57 -21.75 -2.48
N SER A 642 -19.54 -20.79 -3.40
CA SER A 642 -19.80 -19.40 -3.07
C SER A 642 -20.43 -18.66 -4.24
N GLU A 643 -21.23 -17.66 -3.93
CA GLU A 643 -21.75 -16.70 -4.90
C GLU A 643 -21.51 -15.27 -4.44
N THR A 644 -21.47 -14.34 -5.38
CA THR A 644 -21.42 -12.89 -5.13
C THR A 644 -22.74 -12.29 -5.54
N GLY A 645 -23.40 -11.59 -4.61
CA GLY A 645 -24.68 -10.94 -4.85
C GLY A 645 -25.33 -10.49 -3.54
N SER A 646 -26.49 -9.83 -3.65
CA SER A 646 -27.22 -9.36 -2.48
C SER A 646 -28.39 -10.28 -2.16
N LEU A 647 -28.33 -10.99 -1.03
CA LEU A 647 -29.45 -11.78 -0.49
C LEU A 647 -30.23 -10.98 0.57
N VAL A 648 -29.54 -10.11 1.30
CA VAL A 648 -30.08 -9.35 2.44
C VAL A 648 -29.76 -7.86 2.28
N GLY A 649 -28.64 -7.53 1.65
CA GLY A 649 -28.19 -6.17 1.43
C GLY A 649 -26.66 -6.11 1.41
N VAL A 650 -26.10 -5.22 0.60
CA VAL A 650 -24.64 -4.93 0.60
C VAL A 650 -24.33 -3.92 1.70
N PHE A 651 -24.00 -4.40 2.91
CA PHE A 651 -23.71 -3.53 4.07
C PHE A 651 -22.23 -3.20 4.19
N ARG A 652 -21.93 -1.94 4.55
CA ARG A 652 -20.54 -1.45 4.74
C ARG A 652 -19.61 -1.88 3.59
N GLU A 653 -20.07 -1.74 2.35
CA GLU A 653 -19.33 -2.12 1.13
C GLU A 653 -19.03 -3.63 1.06
N GLY A 654 -19.81 -4.49 1.70
CA GLY A 654 -19.61 -5.95 1.66
C GLY A 654 -18.38 -6.45 2.45
N VAL A 655 -17.89 -5.65 3.41
CA VAL A 655 -16.88 -6.09 4.40
C VAL A 655 -17.54 -6.88 5.54
N HIS A 656 -18.81 -6.59 5.82
CA HIS A 656 -19.58 -7.16 6.91
C HIS A 656 -20.85 -7.82 6.38
N GLU A 657 -21.47 -8.62 7.22
CA GLU A 657 -22.80 -9.19 6.99
C GLU A 657 -22.86 -10.15 5.80
N ASN A 658 -21.73 -10.71 5.35
CA ASN A 658 -21.77 -11.83 4.40
C ASN A 658 -22.63 -12.95 5.00
N VAL A 659 -23.30 -13.72 4.15
CA VAL A 659 -24.18 -14.80 4.63
C VAL A 659 -23.45 -16.13 4.51
N VAL A 660 -23.31 -16.82 5.63
CA VAL A 660 -22.75 -18.16 5.75
C VAL A 660 -23.92 -19.13 5.92
N VAL A 661 -24.07 -20.04 4.95
CA VAL A 661 -25.14 -21.03 4.95
C VAL A 661 -24.59 -22.34 5.51
N PHE A 662 -25.30 -22.88 6.49
CA PHE A 662 -25.03 -24.15 7.15
C PHE A 662 -26.13 -25.17 6.81
N SER A 663 -25.82 -26.46 6.92
CA SER A 663 -26.85 -27.51 6.85
C SER A 663 -27.92 -27.29 7.92
N ASP A 664 -29.17 -27.63 7.63
CA ASP A 664 -30.27 -27.48 8.60
C ASP A 664 -29.98 -28.20 9.92
N ALA A 665 -29.37 -29.40 9.85
CA ALA A 665 -28.97 -30.18 11.01
C ALA A 665 -27.91 -29.47 11.87
N TYR A 666 -26.88 -28.88 11.25
CA TYR A 666 -25.87 -28.14 11.98
C TYR A 666 -26.43 -26.85 12.58
N PHE A 667 -27.22 -26.10 11.80
CA PHE A 667 -27.83 -24.85 12.25
C PHE A 667 -28.69 -25.06 13.51
N GLU A 668 -29.51 -26.10 13.51
CA GLU A 668 -30.36 -26.47 14.65
C GLU A 668 -29.54 -26.80 15.90
N SER A 669 -28.34 -27.37 15.74
CA SER A 669 -27.44 -27.68 16.86
C SER A 669 -26.77 -26.44 17.48
N VAL A 670 -26.61 -25.34 16.72
CA VAL A 670 -25.84 -24.16 17.15
C VAL A 670 -26.68 -22.91 17.44
N LYS A 671 -27.97 -22.91 17.10
CA LYS A 671 -28.84 -21.73 17.28
C LYS A 671 -28.96 -21.26 18.72
N ASP A 672 -28.86 -22.18 19.67
CA ASP A 672 -28.99 -21.94 21.11
C ASP A 672 -27.63 -21.81 21.81
N ASN A 673 -26.53 -21.65 21.06
CA ASN A 673 -25.17 -21.49 21.58
C ASN A 673 -25.03 -20.32 22.55
N TRP A 674 -25.85 -19.27 22.39
CA TRP A 674 -25.84 -18.11 23.28
C TRP A 674 -26.13 -18.45 24.74
N LYS A 675 -26.80 -19.58 25.01
CA LYS A 675 -27.17 -20.00 26.36
C LYS A 675 -26.00 -20.55 27.16
N HIS A 676 -24.94 -20.99 26.49
CA HIS A 676 -23.85 -21.75 27.12
C HIS A 676 -22.45 -21.39 26.61
N ILE A 677 -22.30 -20.32 25.81
CA ILE A 677 -20.99 -19.82 25.37
C ILE A 677 -20.74 -18.43 25.97
N ASP A 678 -19.56 -18.24 26.54
CA ASP A 678 -19.10 -16.96 27.06
C ASP A 678 -18.77 -15.98 25.92
N ASN A 679 -19.41 -14.80 25.92
CA ASN A 679 -19.23 -13.75 24.91
C ASN A 679 -17.84 -13.10 24.92
N VAL A 680 -17.08 -13.20 26.01
CA VAL A 680 -15.73 -12.63 26.12
C VAL A 680 -14.68 -13.61 25.60
N THR A 681 -14.76 -14.86 26.05
CA THR A 681 -13.70 -15.87 25.85
C THR A 681 -14.01 -16.94 24.80
N GLY A 682 -15.28 -17.08 24.41
CA GLY A 682 -15.74 -18.09 23.44
C GLY A 682 -15.69 -19.53 23.96
N LYS A 683 -15.58 -19.72 25.29
CA LYS A 683 -15.57 -21.03 25.93
C LYS A 683 -16.98 -21.46 26.33
N GLU A 684 -17.22 -22.77 26.31
CA GLU A 684 -18.46 -23.34 26.85
C GLU A 684 -18.50 -23.21 28.38
N VAL A 685 -19.65 -22.78 28.89
CA VAL A 685 -19.96 -22.56 30.30
C VAL A 685 -21.00 -23.60 30.71
N SER A 686 -20.84 -24.18 31.90
CA SER A 686 -21.81 -25.17 32.39
C SER A 686 -23.19 -24.54 32.64
N PRO A 687 -24.29 -25.27 32.45
CA PRO A 687 -25.65 -24.73 32.62
C PRO A 687 -25.91 -24.12 34.01
N GLU A 688 -25.27 -24.67 35.04
CA GLU A 688 -25.38 -24.20 36.43
C GLU A 688 -24.71 -22.84 36.63
N SER A 689 -23.57 -22.61 35.98
CA SER A 689 -22.82 -21.35 36.02
C SER A 689 -23.32 -20.29 35.03
N ALA A 690 -24.14 -20.69 34.05
CA ALA A 690 -24.57 -19.81 32.97
C ALA A 690 -25.49 -18.68 33.45
N GLY A 691 -26.39 -18.97 34.40
CA GLY A 691 -27.31 -17.99 35.00
C GLY A 691 -26.64 -16.96 35.92
N GLU A 692 -25.44 -17.26 36.44
CA GLU A 692 -24.68 -16.37 37.32
C GLU A 692 -23.61 -15.54 36.58
N SER A 693 -23.25 -15.93 35.35
CA SER A 693 -22.21 -15.26 34.57
C SER A 693 -22.73 -13.99 33.91
N ALA A 694 -22.15 -12.83 34.25
CA ALA A 694 -22.51 -11.53 33.67
C ALA A 694 -22.23 -11.39 32.16
N HIS A 695 -21.56 -12.38 31.56
CA HIS A 695 -21.13 -12.38 30.16
C HIS A 695 -22.05 -13.18 29.22
N ILE A 696 -23.05 -13.91 29.76
CA ILE A 696 -24.05 -14.60 28.96
C ILE A 696 -25.28 -13.69 28.81
N ARG A 697 -25.41 -13.09 27.62
CA ARG A 697 -26.56 -12.27 27.21
C ARG A 697 -27.07 -12.79 25.88
N GLU A 698 -28.40 -12.80 25.71
CA GLU A 698 -29.00 -13.15 24.43
C GLU A 698 -28.49 -12.22 23.33
N TRP A 699 -27.71 -12.80 22.41
CA TRP A 699 -27.26 -12.12 21.21
C TRP A 699 -28.36 -12.16 20.13
N PRO A 700 -28.21 -11.46 18.99
CA PRO A 700 -29.20 -11.51 17.93
C PRO A 700 -29.41 -12.93 17.40
N THR A 701 -30.64 -13.41 17.50
CA THR A 701 -31.10 -14.76 17.11
C THR A 701 -32.03 -14.72 15.90
N ARG A 702 -32.53 -13.54 15.51
CA ARG A 702 -33.44 -13.36 14.38
C ARG A 702 -32.95 -12.32 13.39
N LEU A 703 -32.99 -12.69 12.12
CA LEU A 703 -32.80 -11.80 10.99
C LEU A 703 -34.17 -11.29 10.56
N VAL A 704 -34.40 -9.99 10.74
CA VAL A 704 -35.65 -9.32 10.42
C VAL A 704 -35.47 -8.46 9.17
N LEU A 705 -36.28 -8.70 8.15
CA LEU A 705 -36.25 -8.01 6.86
C LEU A 705 -37.57 -7.26 6.67
N ILE A 706 -37.48 -5.94 6.45
CA ILE A 706 -38.64 -5.04 6.44
C ILE A 706 -38.81 -4.43 5.04
N ARG A 707 -40.05 -4.44 4.53
CA ARG A 707 -40.46 -3.71 3.32
C ARG A 707 -41.61 -2.73 3.60
N LEU A 708 -41.42 -1.49 3.19
CA LEU A 708 -42.38 -0.41 3.34
C LEU A 708 -43.35 -0.39 2.15
N ASN A 709 -44.29 -1.34 2.10
CA ASN A 709 -45.32 -1.39 1.06
C ASN A 709 -46.46 -0.36 1.31
N GLY A 710 -46.14 0.94 1.39
CA GLY A 710 -47.09 2.02 1.69
C GLY A 710 -47.28 2.32 3.18
N ALA A 711 -46.40 1.79 4.04
CA ALA A 711 -46.35 2.06 5.47
C ALA A 711 -45.95 3.51 5.80
N GLU A 712 -46.34 3.99 6.97
CA GLU A 712 -45.93 5.31 7.48
C GLU A 712 -44.43 5.33 7.83
N GLN A 713 -43.59 5.62 6.84
CA GLN A 713 -42.12 5.57 6.94
C GLN A 713 -41.59 6.31 8.19
N GLU A 714 -42.09 7.51 8.48
CA GLU A 714 -41.63 8.30 9.65
C GLU A 714 -41.90 7.58 10.98
N LYS A 715 -43.01 6.83 11.10
CA LYS A 715 -43.33 6.08 12.32
C LYS A 715 -42.44 4.85 12.46
N VAL A 716 -42.22 4.12 11.36
CA VAL A 716 -41.30 2.98 11.33
C VAL A 716 -39.88 3.42 11.67
N GLU A 717 -39.41 4.55 11.12
CA GLU A 717 -38.11 5.13 11.47
C GLU A 717 -38.02 5.54 12.96
N GLY A 718 -39.13 6.00 13.55
CA GLY A 718 -39.24 6.27 14.99
C GLY A 718 -39.00 5.02 15.84
N VAL A 719 -39.66 3.90 15.53
CA VAL A 719 -39.48 2.63 16.23
C VAL A 719 -38.05 2.09 16.05
N LEU A 720 -37.52 2.18 14.83
CA LEU A 720 -36.14 1.76 14.53
C LEU A 720 -35.08 2.62 15.25
N ALA A 721 -35.37 3.89 15.54
CA ALA A 721 -34.50 4.73 16.36
C ALA A 721 -34.44 4.24 17.81
N VAL A 722 -35.57 3.79 18.37
CA VAL A 722 -35.63 3.16 19.71
C VAL A 722 -34.86 1.84 19.70
N PHE A 723 -35.08 0.98 18.70
CA PHE A 723 -34.33 -0.26 18.50
C PHE A 723 -32.80 0.00 18.50
N LYS A 724 -32.36 1.02 17.75
CA LYS A 724 -30.95 1.40 17.69
C LYS A 724 -30.37 1.85 19.03
N GLU A 725 -31.15 2.55 19.86
CA GLU A 725 -30.70 2.99 21.18
C GLU A 725 -30.64 1.81 22.16
N ASN A 726 -31.61 0.90 22.14
CA ASN A 726 -31.63 -0.32 22.96
C ASN A 726 -30.37 -1.18 22.72
N HIS A 727 -29.96 -1.30 21.46
CA HIS A 727 -28.80 -2.10 21.06
C HIS A 727 -27.46 -1.35 21.11
N LYS A 728 -27.44 -0.06 21.46
CA LYS A 728 -26.22 0.78 21.46
C LYS A 728 -25.14 0.30 22.42
N HIS A 729 -25.52 -0.34 23.53
CA HIS A 729 -24.59 -0.94 24.49
C HIS A 729 -23.90 -2.18 23.91
N SER A 730 -24.57 -2.95 23.07
CA SER A 730 -24.02 -4.13 22.37
C SER A 730 -23.01 -3.79 21.27
N TYR A 731 -22.87 -2.51 20.89
CA TYR A 731 -21.94 -2.01 19.85
C TYR A 731 -20.70 -1.29 20.40
N ARG A 732 -20.60 -1.07 21.72
CA ARG A 732 -19.51 -0.30 22.38
C ARG A 732 -18.41 -1.16 22.98
N GLU A 733 -18.63 -2.46 23.09
CA GLU A 733 -17.64 -3.48 23.46
C GLU A 733 -17.08 -4.14 22.19
#